data_AF-A0A9C9Z6Y4-F1
#
_entry.id   AF-A0A9C9Z6Y4-F1
#
_cell.length_a   1.000
_cell.length_b   1.000
_cell.length_c   1.000
_cell.angle_alpha   90.00
_cell.angle_beta   90.00
_cell.angle_gamma   90.00
#
_symmetry.space_group_name_H-M   'P 1'
#
loop_
_entity.id
_entity.type
_entity.pdbx_description
1 polymer ?
#
loop_
_entity_poly.entity_id
_entity_poly.type
_entity_poly.pdbx_seq_one_letter_code
_entity_poly.pdbx_strand_id
1 'polypeptide(L)'
;MSAPTSQRTPQLYSTNEFGDDYFTEINGNDFNSSSAASVYQTRFGEDLWKPNTLYVILGTDSGLLTKYVTDHDLPEGSRYLFIELNEIYPLIPSPLHAQLGDKIGVCPFSRWREVLQEMGLGKYTYSGHVTLLRSSAAQQGHYPGYLELTQTVETELRQAIWQLSAQFDLRVHAKTQLANLAENRVPAKILRNLFTGRTAVLVGAGPSLDDLIPWIASKRDEITLICVSRVAGRLKQAQLTPDIIVTADPQKLSYTVSKAMLDFGDQTLLANANSASPHLVAQWCGPSVYMNTEYPWQDPEQYDNISVVSPTVTNSALNLAMEMGFRDIILAGVDLCYSQEGHSHARGSIEREHGPLSVHVDLSVETNSGLQAETNRGYFEAIKAFALQASHAQKRGIRIINPAPSAARIDHIQHIPINDLRISQPLSQSAWSVIAAQLPEEDSTIKTVLYKKKMVELEKARYHLEKMKNLATEALGYNDKLVNEDGATLSPKYKKKIDNNERHLRRDFPELDRLIKYFNGREFGKLFSGKAEHENTIEDVIRQGRQYYRVYIDSIEQLLQQFSIATLILENRLDEERDPPPFETLFERWKKLDTPGRAGVWISHHRKQYESLPEVIKQKIQTLIETQRRSAEEDDRRYREFGQSDKAIQLLMGQVMDKAIEHLEHNDQAGLARLMEGLKQRNEPIAGELLKLVQGFLFELKNEPANARQCYDALDAGTLWTSKQFGLERTLNIHIQDENIPQAIATLKQLAQQVDSYTPLLAQLLEINGDISEAGDYYSEYIKRQPEDIEMAAEYGQFLLRHHAHEGAEAILGHMKNIAPHDARTLALEQALCETKSRRINST
;
A
#
# COMPACT_ATOMS: atom_id res chain seq x y z
N MET A 1 1.40 28.38 -15.13
CA MET A 1 2.45 29.23 -14.52
C MET A 1 1.76 30.29 -13.68
N SER A 2 1.42 29.93 -12.44
CA SER A 2 0.99 30.86 -11.39
C SER A 2 2.25 31.50 -10.80
N ALA A 3 2.22 32.81 -10.56
CA ALA A 3 3.35 33.55 -10.00
C ALA A 3 3.74 33.03 -8.60
N PRO A 4 5.03 33.11 -8.19
CA PRO A 4 5.43 32.73 -6.85
C PRO A 4 4.84 33.74 -5.86
N THR A 5 3.94 33.27 -5.00
CA THR A 5 3.48 33.99 -3.81
C THR A 5 4.71 34.39 -3.00
N SER A 6 4.89 35.70 -2.80
CA SER A 6 5.96 36.22 -1.95
C SER A 6 5.78 35.66 -0.53
N GLN A 7 6.68 34.76 -0.12
CA GLN A 7 6.71 34.18 1.21
C GLN A 7 6.96 35.30 2.24
N ARG A 8 5.96 35.58 3.06
CA ARG A 8 6.00 36.63 4.09
C ARG A 8 6.50 36.02 5.40
N THR A 9 7.64 36.47 5.92
CA THR A 9 8.15 36.02 7.23
C THR A 9 7.15 36.35 8.34
N PRO A 10 6.82 35.41 9.26
CA PRO A 10 5.87 35.65 10.33
C PRO A 10 6.36 36.77 11.28
N GLN A 11 5.46 37.66 11.69
CA GLN A 11 5.80 38.91 12.40
C GLN A 11 5.28 39.00 13.84
N LEU A 12 4.24 38.22 14.19
CA LEU A 12 3.64 38.26 15.53
C LEU A 12 4.16 37.12 16.40
N TYR A 13 5.10 37.44 17.27
CA TYR A 13 5.63 36.55 18.31
C TYR A 13 4.97 36.89 19.65
N SER A 14 4.41 35.89 20.33
CA SER A 14 3.70 36.05 21.60
C SER A 14 4.15 35.01 22.61
N THR A 15 4.08 35.36 23.88
CA THR A 15 4.24 34.44 25.01
C THR A 15 2.88 34.29 25.68
N ASN A 16 2.37 33.07 25.83
CA ASN A 16 1.11 32.83 26.55
C ASN A 16 1.27 32.99 28.07
N GLU A 17 0.17 32.89 28.81
CA GLU A 17 0.16 32.97 30.29
C GLU A 17 0.94 31.82 30.96
N PHE A 18 1.31 30.78 30.21
CA PHE A 18 2.05 29.61 30.65
C PHE A 18 3.56 29.68 30.36
N GLY A 19 4.04 30.75 29.68
CA GLY A 19 5.44 30.94 29.34
C GLY A 19 5.91 30.23 28.06
N ASP A 20 4.99 29.79 27.21
CA ASP A 20 5.30 29.24 25.90
C ASP A 20 5.41 30.35 24.85
N ASP A 21 6.56 30.42 24.19
CA ASP A 21 6.81 31.38 23.13
C ASP A 21 6.49 30.79 21.74
N TYR A 22 5.63 31.46 20.97
CA TYR A 22 5.26 31.01 19.63
C TYR A 22 4.81 32.15 18.72
N PHE A 23 4.75 31.87 17.41
CA PHE A 23 4.20 32.80 16.44
C PHE A 23 2.70 32.60 16.29
N THR A 24 1.90 33.61 16.61
CA THR A 24 0.42 33.53 16.50
C THR A 24 -0.04 33.40 15.05
N GLU A 25 0.74 33.88 14.08
CA GLU A 25 0.48 33.66 12.65
C GLU A 25 0.70 32.20 12.21
N ILE A 26 1.49 31.42 12.96
CA ILE A 26 1.75 30.00 12.69
C ILE A 26 0.73 29.12 13.43
N ASN A 27 0.55 29.37 14.72
CA ASN A 27 -0.21 28.49 15.62
C ASN A 27 -1.60 29.04 16.00
N GLY A 28 -1.99 30.22 15.53
CA GLY A 28 -3.26 30.84 15.91
C GLY A 28 -3.38 31.03 17.42
N ASN A 29 -4.51 30.54 17.96
CA ASN A 29 -4.85 30.59 19.38
C ASN A 29 -4.69 29.23 20.07
N ASP A 30 -4.03 28.25 19.44
CA ASP A 30 -3.96 26.86 19.91
C ASP A 30 -3.32 26.72 21.30
N PHE A 31 -2.50 27.69 21.70
CA PHE A 31 -1.81 27.72 23.00
C PHE A 31 -2.30 28.85 23.93
N ASN A 32 -3.48 29.44 23.66
CA ASN A 32 -4.00 30.53 24.49
C ASN A 32 -4.64 30.04 25.79
N SER A 33 -5.38 28.93 25.76
CA SER A 33 -6.14 28.42 26.91
C SER A 33 -5.40 27.35 27.71
N SER A 34 -4.35 26.76 27.14
CA SER A 34 -3.59 25.64 27.71
C SER A 34 -2.10 25.75 27.37
N SER A 35 -1.23 25.20 28.23
CA SER A 35 0.21 25.13 27.95
C SER A 35 0.52 24.16 26.80
N ALA A 36 1.62 24.40 26.08
CA ALA A 36 2.05 23.56 24.96
C ALA A 36 2.22 22.08 25.37
N ALA A 37 2.78 21.84 26.57
CA ALA A 37 2.92 20.49 27.11
C ALA A 37 1.57 19.78 27.31
N SER A 38 0.54 20.49 27.78
CA SER A 38 -0.81 19.95 27.93
C SER A 38 -1.43 19.63 26.58
N VAL A 39 -1.28 20.53 25.61
CA VAL A 39 -1.78 20.33 24.23
C VAL A 39 -1.17 19.08 23.61
N TYR A 40 0.15 18.87 23.74
CA TYR A 40 0.82 17.70 23.19
C TYR A 40 0.49 16.40 23.92
N GLN A 41 0.33 16.45 25.25
CA GLN A 41 -0.08 15.28 26.03
C GLN A 41 -1.48 14.82 25.64
N THR A 42 -2.45 15.74 25.53
CA THR A 42 -3.82 15.43 25.11
C THR A 42 -3.85 14.92 23.67
N ARG A 43 -3.02 15.49 22.80
CA ARG A 43 -3.05 15.19 21.37
C ARG A 43 -2.34 13.90 20.98
N PHE A 44 -1.13 13.70 21.47
CA PHE A 44 -0.30 12.58 21.05
C PHE A 44 -0.27 11.45 22.08
N GLY A 45 -0.49 11.73 23.37
CA GLY A 45 -0.47 10.72 24.42
C GLY A 45 0.72 9.76 24.32
N GLU A 46 0.47 8.46 24.35
CA GLU A 46 1.50 7.42 24.20
C GLU A 46 1.99 7.24 22.74
N ASP A 47 1.30 7.80 21.74
CA ASP A 47 1.63 7.58 20.33
C ASP A 47 2.93 8.27 19.92
N LEU A 48 3.39 9.30 20.65
CA LEU A 48 4.69 9.96 20.42
C LEU A 48 5.87 9.20 21.05
N TRP A 49 5.62 8.16 21.86
CA TRP A 49 6.63 7.58 22.76
C TRP A 49 6.85 6.07 22.59
N LYS A 50 6.42 5.48 21.48
CA LYS A 50 6.68 4.07 21.14
C LYS A 50 8.18 3.82 20.87
N PRO A 51 8.78 2.73 21.40
CA PRO A 51 10.17 2.37 21.13
C PRO A 51 10.40 1.94 19.68
N ASN A 52 11.67 1.93 19.23
CA ASN A 52 12.10 1.54 17.89
C ASN A 52 11.36 2.23 16.74
N THR A 53 10.87 3.45 16.95
CA THR A 53 10.02 4.15 15.98
C THR A 53 10.73 5.35 15.36
N LEU A 54 10.61 5.50 14.05
CA LEU A 54 11.00 6.72 13.32
C LEU A 54 9.78 7.61 13.17
N TYR A 55 9.75 8.69 13.93
CA TYR A 55 8.74 9.73 13.86
C TYR A 55 9.12 10.73 12.77
N VAL A 56 8.24 10.93 11.80
CA VAL A 56 8.30 12.03 10.83
C VAL A 56 7.22 13.01 11.23
N ILE A 57 7.61 14.20 11.68
CA ILE A 57 6.73 15.21 12.27
C ILE A 57 6.72 16.43 11.37
N LEU A 58 5.52 16.83 10.94
CA LEU A 58 5.31 17.96 10.04
C LEU A 58 5.04 19.21 10.88
N GLY A 59 5.94 20.18 10.81
CA GLY A 59 5.93 21.39 11.62
C GLY A 59 6.55 21.21 13.01
N THR A 60 6.99 22.32 13.59
CA THR A 60 7.61 22.36 14.93
C THR A 60 6.78 23.11 15.97
N ASP A 61 5.65 23.69 15.57
CA ASP A 61 4.83 24.60 16.38
C ASP A 61 5.67 25.74 16.97
N SER A 62 6.32 26.50 16.09
CA SER A 62 7.23 27.60 16.47
C SER A 62 8.43 27.15 17.34
N GLY A 63 8.78 25.86 17.31
CA GLY A 63 9.83 25.26 18.13
C GLY A 63 9.35 24.64 19.45
N LEU A 64 8.07 24.79 19.80
CA LEU A 64 7.51 24.26 21.05
C LEU A 64 7.49 22.73 21.07
N LEU A 65 7.09 22.08 19.97
CA LEU A 65 7.02 20.61 19.93
C LEU A 65 8.41 19.98 19.94
N THR A 66 9.38 20.62 19.27
CA THR A 66 10.77 20.17 19.30
C THR A 66 11.38 20.29 20.70
N LYS A 67 11.05 21.37 21.43
CA LYS A 67 11.44 21.54 22.84
C LYS A 67 10.80 20.47 23.72
N TYR A 68 9.49 20.26 23.56
CA TYR A 68 8.77 19.23 24.30
C TYR A 68 9.42 17.84 24.14
N VAL A 69 9.77 17.42 22.92
CA VAL A 69 10.46 16.14 22.70
C VAL A 69 11.87 16.11 23.31
N THR A 70 12.60 17.23 23.26
CA THR A 70 13.95 17.34 23.82
C THR A 70 13.96 17.30 25.36
N ASP A 71 12.90 17.79 26.00
CA ASP A 71 12.74 17.82 27.46
C ASP A 71 12.31 16.46 28.06
N HIS A 72 12.07 15.43 27.23
CA HIS A 72 11.66 14.09 27.67
C HIS A 72 12.73 13.02 27.37
N ASP A 73 12.67 11.92 28.14
CA ASP A 73 13.48 10.73 27.88
C ASP A 73 13.00 10.03 26.59
N LEU A 74 13.87 9.99 25.58
CA LEU A 74 13.53 9.37 24.31
C LEU A 74 13.45 7.84 24.44
N PRO A 75 12.38 7.19 23.92
CA PRO A 75 12.25 5.75 23.91
C PRO A 75 13.41 5.07 23.18
N GLU A 76 13.80 3.90 23.68
CA GLU A 76 14.90 3.10 23.13
C GLU A 76 14.76 2.87 21.62
N GLY A 77 15.84 3.14 20.87
CA GLY A 77 15.89 2.93 19.42
C GLY A 77 15.05 3.89 18.57
N SER A 78 14.42 4.91 19.16
CA SER A 78 13.54 5.83 18.44
C SER A 78 14.28 7.06 17.91
N ARG A 79 13.78 7.58 16.79
CA ARG A 79 14.31 8.77 16.09
C ARG A 79 13.18 9.71 15.71
N TYR A 80 13.43 11.02 15.75
CA TYR A 80 12.44 12.06 15.50
C TYR A 80 12.96 13.01 14.42
N LEU A 81 12.27 13.08 13.28
CA LEU A 81 12.54 14.01 12.21
C LEU A 81 11.43 15.06 12.14
N PHE A 82 11.77 16.30 12.45
CA PHE A 82 10.90 17.45 12.26
C PHE A 82 11.17 18.10 10.89
N ILE A 83 10.11 18.36 10.15
CA ILE A 83 10.15 19.00 8.83
C ILE A 83 9.42 20.32 8.93
N GLU A 84 10.16 21.43 8.75
CA GLU A 84 9.62 22.78 8.86
C GLU A 84 9.62 23.51 7.51
N LEU A 85 8.71 24.46 7.32
CA LEU A 85 8.72 25.36 6.16
C LEU A 85 10.07 26.08 6.02
N ASN A 86 10.53 26.26 4.78
CA ASN A 86 11.86 26.81 4.48
C ASN A 86 12.07 28.19 5.09
N GLU A 87 11.01 29.00 5.13
CA GLU A 87 10.98 30.36 5.66
C GLU A 87 10.82 30.43 7.18
N ILE A 88 10.25 29.38 7.82
CA ILE A 88 10.08 29.30 9.28
C ILE A 88 11.30 28.65 9.93
N TYR A 89 11.94 27.70 9.26
CA TYR A 89 13.10 26.97 9.75
C TYR A 89 14.19 27.88 10.38
N PRO A 90 14.61 29.01 9.77
CA PRO A 90 15.64 29.89 10.35
C PRO A 90 15.19 30.67 11.60
N LEU A 91 13.88 30.73 11.86
CA LEU A 91 13.29 31.48 12.97
C LEU A 91 13.16 30.65 14.25
N ILE A 92 13.32 29.33 14.14
CA ILE A 92 13.31 28.44 15.29
C ILE A 92 14.58 28.70 16.13
N PRO A 93 14.48 28.82 17.46
CA PRO A 93 15.62 29.17 18.31
C PRO A 93 16.85 28.25 18.12
N SER A 94 18.02 28.88 17.94
CA SER A 94 19.29 28.25 17.55
C SER A 94 19.87 27.13 18.46
N PRO A 95 19.53 26.99 19.76
CA PRO A 95 19.95 25.81 20.55
C PRO A 95 19.41 24.48 20.00
N LEU A 96 18.31 24.52 19.22
CA LEU A 96 17.67 23.35 18.59
C LEU A 96 18.26 22.99 17.21
N HIS A 97 18.96 23.91 16.55
CA HIS A 97 19.62 23.64 15.26
C HIS A 97 21.03 23.08 15.42
N ALA A 98 21.69 23.35 16.56
CA ALA A 98 23.09 23.03 16.82
C ALA A 98 23.32 21.84 17.78
N GLN A 99 22.26 21.32 18.42
CA GLN A 99 22.27 20.10 19.26
C GLN A 99 21.48 18.94 18.63
N LEU A 100 21.59 18.73 17.33
CA LEU A 100 21.00 17.56 16.70
C LEU A 100 21.98 16.39 16.82
N GLY A 101 21.77 15.55 17.83
CA GLY A 101 22.40 14.23 17.91
C GLY A 101 21.75 13.22 16.95
N ASP A 102 22.25 11.99 16.89
CA ASP A 102 21.76 10.94 15.97
C ASP A 102 20.25 10.60 16.10
N LYS A 103 19.56 11.09 17.14
CA LYS A 103 18.18 10.73 17.51
C LYS A 103 17.12 11.78 17.16
N ILE A 104 17.44 13.07 17.12
CA ILE A 104 16.49 14.13 16.77
C ILE A 104 17.09 14.95 15.64
N GLY A 105 16.34 15.12 14.55
CA GLY A 105 16.67 15.96 13.40
C GLY A 105 15.60 17.01 13.16
N VAL A 106 15.99 18.25 12.86
CA VAL A 106 15.09 19.30 12.39
C VAL A 106 15.63 19.80 11.05
N CYS A 107 14.80 19.80 10.00
CA CYS A 107 15.23 20.16 8.66
C CYS A 107 14.21 21.05 7.92
N PRO A 108 14.67 21.87 6.96
CA PRO A 108 13.77 22.62 6.10
C PRO A 108 13.10 21.70 5.07
N PHE A 109 11.91 22.08 4.63
CA PHE A 109 11.09 21.37 3.63
C PHE A 109 11.84 21.10 2.31
N SER A 110 12.87 21.86 1.96
CA SER A 110 13.68 21.56 0.78
C SER A 110 14.63 20.36 0.94
N ARG A 111 14.93 19.91 2.17
CA ARG A 111 15.96 18.89 2.46
C ARG A 111 15.47 17.63 3.17
N TRP A 112 14.17 17.51 3.46
CA TRP A 112 13.65 16.40 4.28
C TRP A 112 13.98 15.00 3.75
N ARG A 113 14.05 14.82 2.41
CA ARG A 113 14.37 13.52 1.79
C ARG A 113 15.76 13.02 2.14
N GLU A 114 16.76 13.91 2.10
CA GLU A 114 18.15 13.58 2.43
C GLU A 114 18.25 13.15 3.90
N VAL A 115 17.70 13.97 4.79
CA VAL A 115 17.76 13.73 6.25
C VAL A 115 16.98 12.47 6.63
N LEU A 116 15.83 12.22 6.01
CA LEU A 116 15.06 11.00 6.25
C LEU A 116 15.82 9.72 5.85
N GLN A 117 16.60 9.76 4.78
CA GLN A 117 17.46 8.64 4.38
C GLN A 117 18.62 8.46 5.36
N GLU A 118 19.26 9.55 5.80
CA GLU A 118 20.33 9.55 6.80
C GLU A 118 19.86 8.98 8.15
N MET A 119 18.62 9.30 8.57
CA MET A 119 17.99 8.73 9.77
C MET A 119 17.59 7.26 9.62
N GLY A 120 17.73 6.68 8.43
CA GLY A 120 17.62 5.24 8.21
C GLY A 120 16.21 4.74 7.91
N LEU A 121 15.39 5.50 7.15
CA LEU A 121 14.03 5.11 6.74
C LEU A 121 13.90 3.64 6.33
N GLY A 122 14.85 3.13 5.52
CA GLY A 122 14.89 1.73 5.13
C GLY A 122 14.74 0.79 6.33
N LYS A 123 15.59 0.97 7.35
CA LYS A 123 15.68 0.14 8.57
C LYS A 123 14.39 0.16 9.40
N TYR A 124 13.74 1.31 9.52
CA TYR A 124 12.46 1.44 10.24
C TYR A 124 11.26 0.94 9.41
N THR A 125 11.34 1.04 8.08
CA THR A 125 10.34 0.43 7.19
C THR A 125 10.37 -1.10 7.29
N TYR A 126 11.56 -1.70 7.42
CA TYR A 126 11.70 -3.14 7.66
C TYR A 126 11.02 -3.62 8.94
N SER A 127 11.13 -2.86 10.03
CA SER A 127 10.53 -3.21 11.32
C SER A 127 9.03 -2.86 11.38
N GLY A 128 8.54 -1.99 10.47
CA GLY A 128 7.15 -1.53 10.43
C GLY A 128 6.85 -0.36 11.38
N HIS A 129 7.87 0.37 11.83
CA HIS A 129 7.75 1.42 12.85
C HIS A 129 8.15 2.79 12.29
N VAL A 130 7.42 3.25 11.26
CA VAL A 130 7.49 4.64 10.78
C VAL A 130 6.15 5.31 11.06
N THR A 131 6.17 6.39 11.85
CA THR A 131 4.97 7.13 12.25
C THR A 131 5.05 8.53 11.67
N LEU A 132 3.96 8.98 11.06
CA LEU A 132 3.83 10.32 10.51
C LEU A 132 2.84 11.11 11.38
N LEU A 133 3.28 12.26 11.91
CA LEU A 133 2.49 13.11 12.79
C LEU A 133 2.43 14.54 12.22
N ARG A 134 1.30 15.21 12.43
CA ARG A 134 1.14 16.64 12.13
C ARG A 134 1.22 17.43 13.43
N SER A 135 2.00 18.51 13.45
CA SER A 135 1.98 19.50 14.52
C SER A 135 0.67 20.29 14.51
N SER A 136 0.44 21.18 15.48
CA SER A 136 -0.75 22.04 15.48
C SER A 136 -0.83 22.96 14.28
N ALA A 137 0.29 23.62 13.97
CA ALA A 137 0.41 24.45 12.78
C ALA A 137 0.10 23.68 11.49
N ALA A 138 0.62 22.45 11.36
CA ALA A 138 0.41 21.64 10.16
C ALA A 138 -1.02 21.10 10.02
N GLN A 139 -1.72 20.87 11.13
CA GLN A 139 -3.10 20.38 11.11
C GLN A 139 -4.10 21.50 10.86
N GLN A 140 -3.95 22.65 11.52
CA GLN A 140 -4.88 23.77 11.37
C GLN A 140 -4.64 24.58 10.09
N GLY A 141 -3.42 24.55 9.55
CA GLY A 141 -3.10 25.19 8.28
C GLY A 141 -3.25 26.72 8.27
N HIS A 142 -3.21 27.38 9.45
CA HIS A 142 -3.33 28.84 9.58
C HIS A 142 -2.28 29.58 8.74
N TYR A 143 -1.10 28.99 8.63
CA TYR A 143 -0.03 29.49 7.78
C TYR A 143 -0.02 28.73 6.42
N PRO A 144 -0.17 29.43 5.27
CA PRO A 144 -0.48 28.79 3.98
C PRO A 144 0.48 27.70 3.51
N GLY A 145 1.76 27.77 3.89
CA GLY A 145 2.78 26.81 3.43
C GLY A 145 2.59 25.38 3.95
N TYR A 146 1.89 25.19 5.09
CA TYR A 146 1.76 23.86 5.70
C TYR A 146 0.91 22.88 4.90
N LEU A 147 -0.03 23.39 4.10
CA LEU A 147 -0.85 22.54 3.24
C LEU A 147 0.03 21.82 2.19
N GLU A 148 0.88 22.58 1.49
CA GLU A 148 1.80 22.02 0.49
C GLU A 148 2.82 21.06 1.12
N LEU A 149 3.39 21.45 2.27
CA LEU A 149 4.31 20.60 3.03
C LEU A 149 3.66 19.27 3.39
N THR A 150 2.43 19.32 3.95
CA THR A 150 1.70 18.13 4.36
C THR A 150 1.40 17.22 3.18
N GLN A 151 0.74 17.74 2.14
CA GLN A 151 0.41 16.96 0.95
C GLN A 151 1.64 16.29 0.33
N THR A 152 2.75 17.03 0.19
CA THR A 152 3.97 16.54 -0.44
C THR A 152 4.64 15.45 0.39
N VAL A 153 4.91 15.74 1.68
CA VAL A 153 5.65 14.79 2.53
C VAL A 153 4.81 13.53 2.78
N GLU A 154 3.51 13.65 3.04
CA GLU A 154 2.67 12.48 3.29
C GLU A 154 2.59 11.56 2.06
N THR A 155 2.38 12.13 0.88
CA THR A 155 2.31 11.37 -0.36
C THR A 155 3.61 10.64 -0.64
N GLU A 156 4.74 11.36 -0.57
CA GLU A 156 6.05 10.80 -0.91
C GLU A 156 6.58 9.84 0.15
N LEU A 157 6.35 10.10 1.45
CA LEU A 157 6.73 9.18 2.52
C LEU A 157 5.98 7.87 2.39
N ARG A 158 4.65 7.92 2.17
CA ARG A 158 3.85 6.71 1.94
C ARG A 158 4.30 5.97 0.68
N GLN A 159 4.70 6.68 -0.38
CA GLN A 159 5.26 6.08 -1.58
C GLN A 159 6.58 5.35 -1.28
N ALA A 160 7.49 6.00 -0.55
CA ALA A 160 8.78 5.40 -0.18
C ALA A 160 8.59 4.16 0.71
N ILE A 161 7.70 4.23 1.71
CA ILE A 161 7.35 3.09 2.57
C ILE A 161 6.75 1.96 1.75
N TRP A 162 5.83 2.24 0.83
CA TRP A 162 5.22 1.22 -0.02
C TRP A 162 6.24 0.56 -0.96
N GLN A 163 7.10 1.34 -1.60
CA GLN A 163 8.15 0.82 -2.50
C GLN A 163 9.12 -0.09 -1.74
N LEU A 164 9.59 0.35 -0.57
CA LEU A 164 10.44 -0.46 0.30
C LEU A 164 9.68 -1.72 0.76
N SER A 165 8.42 -1.58 1.16
CA SER A 165 7.59 -2.72 1.63
C SER A 165 7.28 -3.73 0.53
N ALA A 166 7.06 -3.29 -0.70
CA ALA A 166 6.81 -4.14 -1.86
C ALA A 166 8.03 -5.00 -2.22
N GLN A 167 9.24 -4.52 -1.90
CA GLN A 167 10.46 -5.31 -1.98
C GLN A 167 10.54 -6.40 -0.90
N PHE A 168 9.56 -6.59 -0.01
CA PHE A 168 9.65 -7.59 1.08
C PHE A 168 8.74 -8.81 0.93
N ASP A 169 7.86 -8.85 -0.09
CA ASP A 169 7.05 -10.05 -0.37
C ASP A 169 7.81 -11.10 -1.23
N LEU A 170 9.14 -10.98 -1.27
CA LEU A 170 10.07 -11.79 -2.06
C LEU A 170 10.04 -13.29 -1.74
N ARG A 171 9.56 -13.65 -0.54
CA ARG A 171 9.34 -15.05 -0.13
C ARG A 171 8.40 -15.77 -1.08
N VAL A 172 7.31 -15.12 -1.51
CA VAL A 172 6.33 -15.74 -2.42
C VAL A 172 6.98 -16.03 -3.77
N HIS A 173 7.85 -15.14 -4.24
CA HIS A 173 8.57 -15.31 -5.51
C HIS A 173 9.56 -16.48 -5.45
N ALA A 174 10.35 -16.62 -4.38
CA ALA A 174 11.25 -17.75 -4.22
C ALA A 174 10.49 -19.09 -4.15
N LYS A 175 9.38 -19.15 -3.41
CA LYS A 175 8.53 -20.35 -3.31
C LYS A 175 7.96 -20.75 -4.67
N THR A 176 7.36 -19.81 -5.38
CA THR A 176 6.73 -20.06 -6.68
C THR A 176 7.77 -20.36 -7.76
N GLN A 177 8.94 -19.72 -7.74
CA GLN A 177 10.04 -20.06 -8.64
C GLN A 177 10.52 -21.51 -8.44
N LEU A 178 10.69 -21.95 -7.18
CA LEU A 178 11.03 -23.34 -6.87
C LEU A 178 9.95 -24.31 -7.36
N ALA A 179 8.66 -23.98 -7.14
CA ALA A 179 7.54 -24.79 -7.61
C ALA A 179 7.45 -24.87 -9.15
N ASN A 180 7.85 -23.80 -9.84
CA ASN A 180 7.87 -23.73 -11.30
C ASN A 180 9.15 -24.29 -11.94
N LEU A 181 10.14 -24.78 -11.18
CA LEU A 181 11.40 -25.28 -11.76
C LEU A 181 11.16 -26.31 -12.85
N ALA A 182 10.20 -27.20 -12.66
CA ALA A 182 9.83 -28.22 -13.61
C ALA A 182 9.24 -27.62 -14.92
N GLU A 183 8.53 -26.50 -14.82
CA GLU A 183 7.82 -25.88 -15.93
C GLU A 183 8.65 -24.81 -16.64
N ASN A 184 9.61 -24.20 -15.94
CA ASN A 184 10.59 -23.24 -16.46
C ASN A 184 11.65 -23.98 -17.30
N ARG A 185 11.25 -24.51 -18.45
CA ARG A 185 12.09 -25.39 -19.29
C ARG A 185 12.90 -24.61 -20.31
N VAL A 186 12.27 -23.66 -20.99
CA VAL A 186 12.88 -22.92 -22.11
C VAL A 186 13.02 -21.44 -21.72
N PRO A 187 14.24 -20.85 -21.75
CA PRO A 187 14.41 -19.43 -21.47
C PRO A 187 13.88 -18.57 -22.61
N ALA A 188 13.20 -17.46 -22.28
CA ALA A 188 12.61 -16.52 -23.24
C ALA A 188 13.62 -15.85 -24.19
N LYS A 189 14.93 -15.93 -23.92
CA LYS A 189 15.98 -15.39 -24.81
C LYS A 189 15.91 -15.90 -26.26
N ILE A 190 15.32 -17.07 -26.49
CA ILE A 190 15.12 -17.61 -27.84
C ILE A 190 14.21 -16.74 -28.70
N LEU A 191 13.41 -15.86 -28.09
CA LEU A 191 12.49 -14.98 -28.79
C LEU A 191 13.13 -13.67 -29.27
N ARG A 192 14.39 -13.41 -28.89
CA ARG A 192 15.05 -12.13 -29.20
C ARG A 192 15.10 -11.90 -30.71
N ASN A 193 14.73 -10.68 -31.13
CA ASN A 193 14.77 -10.21 -32.51
C ASN A 193 13.92 -11.01 -33.53
N LEU A 194 13.03 -11.91 -33.07
CA LEU A 194 12.23 -12.79 -33.94
C LEU A 194 11.29 -12.02 -34.89
N PHE A 195 10.83 -10.84 -34.49
CA PHE A 195 9.88 -10.01 -35.23
C PHE A 195 10.46 -8.65 -35.63
N THR A 196 11.76 -8.62 -35.94
CA THR A 196 12.47 -7.40 -36.37
C THR A 196 11.70 -6.68 -37.49
N GLY A 197 11.39 -5.40 -37.27
CA GLY A 197 10.70 -4.54 -38.25
C GLY A 197 9.16 -4.64 -38.26
N ARG A 198 8.57 -5.61 -37.54
CA ARG A 198 7.13 -5.90 -37.55
C ARG A 198 6.37 -5.11 -36.47
N THR A 199 5.04 -5.30 -36.47
CA THR A 199 4.12 -4.66 -35.54
C THR A 199 3.55 -5.68 -34.55
N ALA A 200 3.61 -5.33 -33.25
CA ALA A 200 2.89 -6.03 -32.18
C ALA A 200 1.72 -5.18 -31.68
N VAL A 201 0.65 -5.84 -31.26
CA VAL A 201 -0.40 -5.24 -30.42
C VAL A 201 -0.27 -5.83 -29.03
N LEU A 202 -0.01 -4.98 -28.05
CA LEU A 202 0.10 -5.33 -26.65
C LEU A 202 -1.23 -5.02 -25.95
N VAL A 203 -1.87 -6.05 -25.44
CA VAL A 203 -3.21 -5.99 -24.86
C VAL A 203 -3.16 -6.05 -23.33
N GLY A 204 -3.55 -4.97 -22.68
CA GLY A 204 -3.80 -4.85 -21.25
C GLY A 204 -5.30 -4.99 -20.91
N ALA A 205 -5.62 -4.95 -19.62
CA ALA A 205 -6.98 -5.17 -19.11
C ALA A 205 -7.80 -3.88 -18.87
N GLY A 206 -7.28 -2.73 -19.28
CA GLY A 206 -7.90 -1.43 -19.06
C GLY A 206 -9.19 -1.20 -19.87
N PRO A 207 -10.05 -0.28 -19.42
CA PRO A 207 -11.36 0.00 -20.02
C PRO A 207 -11.36 0.32 -21.52
N SER A 208 -10.29 0.91 -22.09
CA SER A 208 -10.25 1.26 -23.52
C SER A 208 -10.11 0.07 -24.46
N LEU A 209 -9.89 -1.15 -23.93
CA LEU A 209 -9.72 -2.35 -24.74
C LEU A 209 -10.90 -2.59 -25.69
N ASP A 210 -12.12 -2.38 -25.20
CA ASP A 210 -13.33 -2.71 -25.95
C ASP A 210 -13.45 -1.90 -27.26
N ASP A 211 -12.93 -0.68 -27.28
CA ASP A 211 -12.90 0.18 -28.47
C ASP A 211 -11.92 -0.33 -29.54
N LEU A 212 -10.88 -1.05 -29.12
CA LEU A 212 -9.84 -1.57 -30.00
C LEU A 212 -10.12 -2.97 -30.54
N ILE A 213 -10.97 -3.77 -29.89
CA ILE A 213 -11.27 -5.15 -30.31
C ILE A 213 -11.67 -5.25 -31.80
N PRO A 214 -12.57 -4.40 -32.34
CA PRO A 214 -12.94 -4.48 -33.76
C PRO A 214 -11.75 -4.21 -34.70
N TRP A 215 -10.88 -3.27 -34.34
CA TRP A 215 -9.68 -2.96 -35.12
C TRP A 215 -8.69 -4.13 -35.10
N ILE A 216 -8.46 -4.72 -33.91
CA ILE A 216 -7.60 -5.91 -33.74
C ILE A 216 -8.12 -7.06 -34.60
N ALA A 217 -9.43 -7.32 -34.57
CA ALA A 217 -10.06 -8.37 -35.38
C ALA A 217 -9.84 -8.14 -36.88
N SER A 218 -10.00 -6.89 -37.36
CA SER A 218 -9.80 -6.55 -38.77
C SER A 218 -8.34 -6.69 -39.24
N LYS A 219 -7.39 -6.67 -38.32
CA LYS A 219 -5.94 -6.68 -38.57
C LYS A 219 -5.24 -7.96 -38.11
N ARG A 220 -5.98 -8.95 -37.63
CA ARG A 220 -5.43 -10.09 -36.88
C ARG A 220 -4.30 -10.84 -37.60
N ASP A 221 -4.42 -11.00 -38.92
CA ASP A 221 -3.43 -11.72 -39.75
C ASP A 221 -2.19 -10.87 -40.07
N GLU A 222 -2.24 -9.55 -39.85
CA GLU A 222 -1.16 -8.62 -40.16
C GLU A 222 -0.26 -8.32 -38.95
N ILE A 223 -0.67 -8.70 -37.73
CA ILE A 223 -0.06 -8.31 -36.45
C ILE A 223 0.31 -9.52 -35.58
N THR A 224 1.24 -9.32 -34.64
CA THR A 224 1.41 -10.24 -33.51
C THR A 224 0.62 -9.73 -32.31
N LEU A 225 -0.27 -10.56 -31.76
CA LEU A 225 -1.10 -10.23 -30.61
C LEU A 225 -0.48 -10.76 -29.31
N ILE A 226 0.01 -9.86 -28.47
CA ILE A 226 0.59 -10.16 -27.16
C ILE A 226 -0.38 -9.67 -26.10
N CYS A 227 -0.88 -10.52 -25.21
CA CYS A 227 -1.79 -10.09 -24.15
C CYS A 227 -1.32 -10.50 -22.76
N VAL A 228 -1.69 -9.70 -21.75
CA VAL A 228 -1.52 -10.14 -20.36
C VAL A 228 -2.60 -11.15 -19.99
N SER A 229 -2.26 -12.10 -19.12
CA SER A 229 -3.09 -13.28 -18.80
C SER A 229 -4.52 -12.96 -18.35
N ARG A 230 -4.71 -11.86 -17.62
CA ARG A 230 -6.04 -11.40 -17.15
C ARG A 230 -7.02 -11.08 -18.29
N VAL A 231 -6.54 -10.76 -19.49
CA VAL A 231 -7.39 -10.40 -20.64
C VAL A 231 -7.92 -11.63 -21.38
N ALA A 232 -7.39 -12.82 -21.11
CA ALA A 232 -7.73 -14.03 -21.84
C ALA A 232 -9.24 -14.30 -21.92
N GLY A 233 -9.98 -14.06 -20.84
CA GLY A 233 -11.44 -14.22 -20.83
C GLY A 233 -12.15 -13.29 -21.82
N ARG A 234 -11.70 -12.03 -21.91
CA ARG A 234 -12.29 -11.05 -22.82
C ARG A 234 -11.94 -11.35 -24.29
N LEU A 235 -10.71 -11.77 -24.57
CA LEU A 235 -10.32 -12.21 -25.93
C LEU A 235 -11.10 -13.44 -26.38
N LYS A 236 -11.34 -14.40 -25.48
CA LYS A 236 -12.17 -15.58 -25.75
C LYS A 236 -13.59 -15.18 -26.15
N GLN A 237 -14.21 -14.23 -25.43
CA GLN A 237 -15.54 -13.70 -25.80
C GLN A 237 -15.54 -12.97 -27.15
N ALA A 238 -14.44 -12.30 -27.48
CA ALA A 238 -14.25 -11.62 -28.76
C ALA A 238 -13.80 -12.56 -29.90
N GLN A 239 -13.64 -13.86 -29.64
CA GLN A 239 -13.14 -14.87 -30.59
C GLN A 239 -11.76 -14.50 -31.17
N LEU A 240 -10.89 -13.89 -30.36
CA LEU A 240 -9.52 -13.54 -30.71
C LEU A 240 -8.54 -14.49 -30.02
N THR A 241 -7.76 -15.22 -30.81
CA THR A 241 -6.66 -16.05 -30.30
C THR A 241 -5.40 -15.19 -30.19
N PRO A 242 -4.80 -15.01 -28.99
CA PRO A 242 -3.50 -14.35 -28.84
C PRO A 242 -2.38 -15.21 -29.41
N ASP A 243 -1.29 -14.60 -29.86
CA ASP A 243 -0.08 -15.34 -30.26
C ASP A 243 0.81 -15.60 -29.03
N ILE A 244 0.82 -14.67 -28.08
CA ILE A 244 1.58 -14.76 -26.83
C ILE A 244 0.72 -14.29 -25.65
N ILE A 245 0.65 -15.10 -24.60
CA ILE A 245 0.09 -14.71 -23.31
C ILE A 245 1.23 -14.49 -22.31
N VAL A 246 1.23 -13.35 -21.63
CA VAL A 246 2.23 -13.00 -20.60
C VAL A 246 1.60 -13.11 -19.22
N THR A 247 2.26 -13.80 -18.29
CA THR A 247 1.83 -13.91 -16.88
C THR A 247 3.01 -13.69 -15.94
N ALA A 248 2.83 -12.97 -14.84
CA ALA A 248 3.91 -12.71 -13.89
C ALA A 248 3.53 -12.85 -12.41
N ASP A 249 2.26 -12.67 -12.05
CA ASP A 249 1.84 -12.61 -10.64
C ASP A 249 1.95 -13.97 -9.93
N PRO A 250 2.66 -14.04 -8.78
CA PRO A 250 2.89 -15.28 -8.03
C PRO A 250 1.65 -15.77 -7.24
N GLN A 251 0.65 -14.91 -7.08
CA GLN A 251 -0.47 -15.15 -6.16
C GLN A 251 -1.43 -16.24 -6.65
N LYS A 252 -2.14 -16.88 -5.71
CA LYS A 252 -3.21 -17.84 -6.07
C LYS A 252 -4.39 -17.15 -6.76
N LEU A 253 -4.70 -15.91 -6.38
CA LEU A 253 -5.76 -15.10 -7.02
C LEU A 253 -5.56 -14.96 -8.54
N SER A 254 -4.30 -14.97 -9.01
CA SER A 254 -3.97 -14.94 -10.43
C SER A 254 -4.65 -16.06 -11.22
N TYR A 255 -4.83 -17.24 -10.60
CA TYR A 255 -5.56 -18.35 -11.20
C TYR A 255 -7.03 -17.98 -11.45
N THR A 256 -7.74 -17.49 -10.43
CA THR A 256 -9.16 -17.10 -10.52
C THR A 256 -9.39 -16.11 -11.66
N VAL A 257 -8.57 -15.05 -11.73
CA VAL A 257 -8.76 -13.96 -12.70
C VAL A 257 -8.17 -14.23 -14.09
N SER A 258 -7.36 -15.28 -14.27
CA SER A 258 -6.65 -15.54 -15.54
C SER A 258 -6.82 -16.95 -16.11
N LYS A 259 -7.50 -17.89 -15.42
CA LYS A 259 -7.65 -19.30 -15.85
C LYS A 259 -8.21 -19.49 -17.27
N ALA A 260 -8.94 -18.51 -17.80
CA ALA A 260 -9.40 -18.52 -19.20
C ALA A 260 -8.24 -18.61 -20.21
N MET A 261 -7.00 -18.27 -19.80
CA MET A 261 -5.83 -18.48 -20.63
C MET A 261 -5.64 -19.96 -21.01
N LEU A 262 -5.98 -20.89 -20.11
CA LEU A 262 -5.70 -22.33 -20.28
C LEU A 262 -6.38 -22.95 -21.51
N ASP A 263 -7.37 -22.27 -22.08
CA ASP A 263 -8.08 -22.69 -23.30
C ASP A 263 -7.34 -22.36 -24.61
N PHE A 264 -6.22 -21.63 -24.55
CA PHE A 264 -5.50 -21.13 -25.73
C PHE A 264 -4.25 -21.93 -26.13
N GLY A 265 -3.94 -23.02 -25.43
CA GLY A 265 -2.64 -23.72 -25.55
C GLY A 265 -2.25 -24.27 -26.93
N ASP A 266 -3.21 -24.46 -27.85
CA ASP A 266 -2.96 -25.07 -29.15
C ASP A 266 -2.12 -24.19 -30.11
N GLN A 267 -2.34 -22.86 -30.10
CA GLN A 267 -1.72 -21.91 -31.04
C GLN A 267 -1.20 -20.64 -30.36
N THR A 268 -0.85 -20.75 -29.08
CA THR A 268 -0.41 -19.62 -28.26
C THR A 268 0.85 -19.99 -27.49
N LEU A 269 1.78 -19.06 -27.36
CA LEU A 269 2.92 -19.21 -26.47
C LEU A 269 2.62 -18.61 -25.10
N LEU A 270 2.91 -19.34 -24.03
CA LEU A 270 2.96 -18.75 -22.69
C LEU A 270 4.35 -18.19 -22.40
N ALA A 271 4.46 -16.87 -22.19
CA ALA A 271 5.64 -16.24 -21.62
C ALA A 271 5.41 -15.94 -20.14
N ASN A 272 5.98 -16.75 -19.24
CA ASN A 272 5.78 -16.59 -17.80
C ASN A 272 6.99 -15.98 -17.10
N ALA A 273 6.77 -15.16 -16.07
CA ALA A 273 7.82 -14.93 -15.08
C ALA A 273 8.20 -16.27 -14.44
N ASN A 274 9.48 -16.44 -14.10
CA ASN A 274 9.96 -17.63 -13.40
C ASN A 274 9.17 -17.95 -12.11
N SER A 275 8.61 -16.94 -11.46
CA SER A 275 7.83 -16.97 -10.22
C SER A 275 6.33 -16.73 -10.42
N ALA A 276 5.79 -16.86 -11.63
CA ALA A 276 4.34 -16.74 -11.84
C ALA A 276 3.55 -17.83 -11.07
N SER A 277 2.25 -17.63 -10.87
CA SER A 277 1.39 -18.58 -10.14
C SER A 277 1.54 -20.03 -10.64
N PRO A 278 2.01 -20.99 -9.81
CA PRO A 278 2.20 -22.37 -10.23
C PRO A 278 0.89 -23.05 -10.66
N HIS A 279 -0.25 -22.63 -10.12
CA HIS A 279 -1.55 -23.14 -10.55
C HIS A 279 -1.88 -22.79 -12.00
N LEU A 280 -1.37 -21.68 -12.54
CA LEU A 280 -1.53 -21.36 -13.95
C LEU A 280 -0.49 -22.09 -14.80
N VAL A 281 0.79 -21.94 -14.44
CA VAL A 281 1.89 -22.44 -15.27
C VAL A 281 1.88 -23.97 -15.36
N ALA A 282 1.61 -24.67 -14.25
CA ALA A 282 1.57 -26.14 -14.24
C ALA A 282 0.37 -26.73 -15.00
N GLN A 283 -0.67 -25.94 -15.28
CA GLN A 283 -1.88 -26.40 -15.97
C GLN A 283 -1.94 -25.92 -17.44
N TRP A 284 -0.91 -25.21 -17.91
CA TRP A 284 -0.79 -24.82 -19.30
C TRP A 284 -0.42 -26.03 -20.18
N CYS A 285 -1.21 -26.29 -21.22
CA CYS A 285 -0.99 -27.42 -22.14
C CYS A 285 -0.13 -27.06 -23.36
N GLY A 286 0.01 -25.78 -23.70
CA GLY A 286 0.83 -25.32 -24.83
C GLY A 286 2.32 -25.24 -24.51
N PRO A 287 3.14 -24.74 -25.45
CA PRO A 287 4.54 -24.42 -25.16
C PRO A 287 4.65 -23.18 -24.26
N SER A 288 5.74 -23.11 -23.52
CA SER A 288 6.04 -21.98 -22.64
C SER A 288 7.51 -21.60 -22.66
N VAL A 289 7.76 -20.32 -22.36
CA VAL A 289 9.10 -19.79 -22.05
C VAL A 289 9.07 -19.03 -20.73
N TYR A 290 10.15 -19.13 -19.96
CA TYR A 290 10.29 -18.38 -18.72
C TYR A 290 11.21 -17.16 -18.89
N MET A 291 10.87 -16.07 -18.20
CA MET A 291 11.66 -14.84 -18.05
C MET A 291 12.38 -14.82 -16.70
N ASN A 292 13.43 -14.00 -16.56
CA ASN A 292 14.38 -13.96 -15.43
C ASN A 292 15.26 -15.23 -15.31
N THR A 293 15.75 -15.52 -14.09
CA THR A 293 16.65 -16.62 -13.76
C THR A 293 15.92 -17.96 -13.69
N GLU A 294 16.67 -19.04 -13.87
CA GLU A 294 16.15 -20.39 -13.67
C GLU A 294 15.99 -20.70 -12.18
N TYR A 295 17.02 -20.43 -11.38
CA TYR A 295 17.05 -20.72 -9.95
C TYR A 295 17.04 -19.44 -9.08
N PRO A 296 16.45 -19.48 -7.87
CA PRO A 296 16.31 -18.29 -7.02
C PRO A 296 17.63 -17.82 -6.39
N TRP A 297 18.69 -18.64 -6.44
CA TRP A 297 20.02 -18.28 -5.95
C TRP A 297 20.93 -17.71 -7.06
N GLN A 298 20.48 -17.72 -8.32
CA GLN A 298 21.24 -17.11 -9.41
C GLN A 298 21.12 -15.59 -9.39
N ASP A 299 22.18 -14.92 -9.83
CA ASP A 299 22.20 -13.47 -10.00
C ASP A 299 21.43 -13.05 -11.28
N PRO A 300 20.32 -12.31 -11.17
CA PRO A 300 19.54 -11.88 -12.34
C PRO A 300 20.33 -10.98 -13.29
N GLU A 301 21.30 -10.22 -12.81
CA GLU A 301 22.10 -9.31 -13.64
C GLU A 301 23.10 -10.06 -14.52
N GLN A 302 23.47 -11.27 -14.12
CA GLN A 302 24.46 -12.10 -14.82
C GLN A 302 23.80 -13.23 -15.64
N TYR A 303 22.50 -13.42 -15.49
CA TYR A 303 21.77 -14.48 -16.18
C TYR A 303 21.27 -14.00 -17.54
N ASP A 304 21.78 -14.62 -18.62
CA ASP A 304 21.36 -14.30 -19.98
C ASP A 304 19.94 -14.81 -20.28
N ASN A 305 18.94 -13.97 -19.98
CA ASN A 305 17.55 -14.15 -20.36
C ASN A 305 16.81 -12.81 -20.52
N ILE A 306 15.57 -12.84 -20.99
CA ILE A 306 14.70 -11.65 -20.98
C ILE A 306 14.20 -11.41 -19.55
N SER A 307 14.36 -10.19 -19.06
CA SER A 307 13.94 -9.81 -17.70
C SER A 307 12.44 -9.50 -17.61
N VAL A 308 11.86 -9.81 -16.45
CA VAL A 308 10.54 -9.34 -16.01
C VAL A 308 10.70 -7.91 -15.50
N VAL A 309 9.79 -7.01 -15.90
CA VAL A 309 9.80 -5.60 -15.50
C VAL A 309 8.54 -5.30 -14.70
N SER A 310 8.74 -4.76 -13.50
CA SER A 310 7.72 -4.30 -12.55
C SER A 310 7.22 -2.87 -12.89
N PRO A 311 6.08 -2.40 -12.35
CA PRO A 311 5.20 -3.06 -11.38
C PRO A 311 4.10 -3.94 -11.97
N THR A 312 3.81 -3.87 -13.27
CA THR A 312 2.68 -4.64 -13.87
C THR A 312 3.12 -5.70 -14.86
N VAL A 313 2.27 -6.72 -15.06
CA VAL A 313 2.45 -7.71 -16.14
C VAL A 313 2.57 -7.04 -17.51
N THR A 314 1.89 -5.90 -17.70
CA THR A 314 1.95 -5.10 -18.94
C THR A 314 3.33 -4.50 -19.17
N ASN A 315 4.03 -4.04 -18.12
CA ASN A 315 5.43 -3.59 -18.22
C ASN A 315 6.35 -4.72 -18.68
N SER A 316 6.15 -5.93 -18.13
CA SER A 316 6.90 -7.13 -18.56
C SER A 316 6.59 -7.53 -19.99
N ALA A 317 5.33 -7.47 -20.41
CA ALA A 317 4.92 -7.73 -21.78
C ALA A 317 5.53 -6.72 -22.77
N LEU A 318 5.63 -5.44 -22.38
CA LEU A 318 6.29 -4.42 -23.20
C LEU A 318 7.78 -4.74 -23.35
N ASN A 319 8.45 -5.11 -22.25
CA ASN A 319 9.86 -5.49 -22.30
C ASN A 319 10.09 -6.69 -23.22
N LEU A 320 9.24 -7.73 -23.11
CA LEU A 320 9.27 -8.88 -24.01
C LEU A 320 9.13 -8.46 -25.47
N ALA A 321 8.15 -7.62 -25.81
CA ALA A 321 7.95 -7.13 -27.16
C ALA A 321 9.18 -6.32 -27.68
N MET A 322 9.78 -5.48 -26.86
CA MET A 322 11.01 -4.77 -27.24
C MET A 322 12.16 -5.73 -27.53
N GLU A 323 12.37 -6.73 -26.67
CA GLU A 323 13.41 -7.75 -26.83
C GLU A 323 13.18 -8.66 -28.06
N MET A 324 11.92 -8.90 -28.42
CA MET A 324 11.55 -9.60 -29.66
C MET A 324 11.82 -8.80 -30.94
N GLY A 325 12.22 -7.53 -30.82
CA GLY A 325 12.67 -6.69 -31.93
C GLY A 325 11.55 -5.99 -32.71
N PHE A 326 10.31 -5.95 -32.19
CA PHE A 326 9.22 -5.23 -32.84
C PHE A 326 9.59 -3.76 -33.07
N ARG A 327 9.28 -3.22 -34.26
CA ARG A 327 9.50 -1.81 -34.57
C ARG A 327 8.36 -0.96 -34.04
N ASP A 328 7.12 -1.44 -34.19
CA ASP A 328 5.92 -0.73 -33.76
C ASP A 328 5.19 -1.58 -32.71
N ILE A 329 4.92 -1.00 -31.54
CA ILE A 329 4.16 -1.64 -30.46
C ILE A 329 2.92 -0.78 -30.19
N ILE A 330 1.75 -1.29 -30.56
CA ILE A 330 0.47 -0.61 -30.36
C ILE A 330 -0.14 -1.12 -29.06
N LEU A 331 -0.47 -0.22 -28.15
CA LEU A 331 -1.10 -0.54 -26.88
C LEU A 331 -2.62 -0.61 -27.04
N ALA A 332 -3.27 -1.58 -26.40
CA ALA A 332 -4.72 -1.72 -26.36
C ALA A 332 -5.15 -2.07 -24.94
N GLY A 333 -6.04 -1.29 -24.30
CA GLY A 333 -6.40 -1.53 -22.90
C GLY A 333 -5.23 -1.29 -21.93
N VAL A 334 -4.30 -0.40 -22.26
CA VAL A 334 -3.22 0.04 -21.36
C VAL A 334 -3.50 1.48 -20.96
N ASP A 335 -4.49 1.63 -20.07
CA ASP A 335 -5.00 2.95 -19.67
C ASP A 335 -4.21 3.56 -18.52
N LEU A 336 -3.90 2.76 -17.49
CA LEU A 336 -3.20 3.19 -16.27
C LEU A 336 -3.88 4.39 -15.57
N CYS A 337 -5.17 4.55 -15.79
CA CYS A 337 -6.07 5.49 -15.12
C CYS A 337 -7.48 4.91 -15.18
N TYR A 338 -8.38 5.48 -14.39
CA TYR A 338 -9.78 5.10 -14.40
C TYR A 338 -10.50 5.72 -15.59
N SER A 339 -11.57 5.06 -16.07
CA SER A 339 -12.47 5.67 -17.05
C SER A 339 -13.20 6.87 -16.44
N GLN A 340 -13.87 7.69 -17.27
CA GLN A 340 -14.69 8.81 -16.77
C GLN A 340 -15.78 8.34 -15.81
N GLU A 341 -16.32 7.14 -16.06
CA GLU A 341 -17.30 6.51 -15.19
C GLU A 341 -16.67 5.88 -13.94
N GLY A 342 -15.34 5.84 -13.80
CA GLY A 342 -14.64 5.35 -12.61
C GLY A 342 -14.28 3.86 -12.64
N HIS A 343 -14.22 3.23 -13.81
CA HIS A 343 -13.85 1.82 -13.94
C HIS A 343 -12.35 1.60 -14.15
N SER A 344 -11.81 0.55 -13.53
CA SER A 344 -10.40 0.14 -13.67
C SER A 344 -10.13 -0.87 -14.78
N HIS A 345 -11.14 -1.66 -15.17
CA HIS A 345 -10.98 -2.79 -16.09
C HIS A 345 -12.04 -2.79 -17.22
N ALA A 346 -11.72 -3.52 -18.30
CA ALA A 346 -12.59 -3.77 -19.44
C ALA A 346 -13.82 -4.62 -19.08
N ARG A 347 -14.80 -4.70 -20.00
CA ARG A 347 -15.97 -5.55 -19.80
C ARG A 347 -15.59 -7.03 -19.65
N GLY A 348 -16.38 -7.76 -18.87
CA GLY A 348 -16.19 -9.20 -18.63
C GLY A 348 -15.19 -9.56 -17.52
N SER A 349 -14.64 -8.57 -16.80
CA SER A 349 -13.89 -8.79 -15.56
C SER A 349 -14.81 -8.72 -14.34
N ILE A 350 -14.44 -9.40 -13.25
CA ILE A 350 -15.20 -9.39 -12.00
C ILE A 350 -15.16 -7.99 -11.35
N GLU A 351 -14.05 -7.27 -11.48
CA GLU A 351 -13.91 -5.89 -10.99
C GLU A 351 -14.86 -4.92 -11.70
N ARG A 352 -15.16 -5.14 -13.00
CA ARG A 352 -16.18 -4.37 -13.71
C ARG A 352 -17.58 -4.64 -13.15
N GLU A 353 -17.86 -5.87 -12.73
CA GLU A 353 -19.14 -6.26 -12.11
C GLU A 353 -19.34 -5.60 -10.72
N HIS A 354 -18.27 -5.30 -9.99
CA HIS A 354 -18.33 -4.60 -8.69
C HIS A 354 -18.63 -3.09 -8.79
N GLY A 355 -18.80 -2.57 -10.01
CA GLY A 355 -19.21 -1.20 -10.27
C GLY A 355 -18.07 -0.18 -10.28
N PRO A 356 -18.37 1.08 -10.60
CA PRO A 356 -17.40 2.15 -10.52
C PRO A 356 -17.15 2.60 -9.08
N LEU A 357 -16.08 3.37 -8.90
CA LEU A 357 -15.46 3.87 -7.66
C LEU A 357 -14.25 3.03 -7.26
N SER A 358 -13.11 3.71 -7.18
CA SER A 358 -11.92 3.20 -6.53
C SER A 358 -11.47 4.20 -5.49
N VAL A 359 -11.17 3.65 -4.33
CA VAL A 359 -10.79 4.45 -3.17
C VAL A 359 -9.35 4.92 -3.26
N HIS A 360 -8.47 4.12 -3.84
CA HIS A 360 -7.02 4.32 -3.74
C HIS A 360 -6.54 5.31 -4.79
N VAL A 361 -7.22 6.44 -4.90
CA VAL A 361 -7.10 7.40 -6.00
C VAL A 361 -6.67 8.73 -5.41
N ASP A 362 -5.38 8.81 -5.11
CA ASP A 362 -4.74 9.98 -4.51
C ASP A 362 -4.02 10.82 -5.59
N LEU A 363 -4.09 10.40 -6.85
CA LEU A 363 -3.30 10.95 -7.95
C LEU A 363 -4.18 11.18 -9.18
N SER A 364 -3.80 12.20 -9.96
CA SER A 364 -4.39 12.47 -11.27
C SER A 364 -3.29 12.50 -12.34
N VAL A 365 -3.66 12.15 -13.56
CA VAL A 365 -2.80 12.14 -14.73
C VAL A 365 -3.53 12.74 -15.91
N GLU A 366 -2.80 13.44 -16.78
CA GLU A 366 -3.35 13.90 -18.04
C GLU A 366 -3.50 12.70 -18.98
N THR A 367 -4.63 12.61 -19.69
CA THR A 367 -4.91 11.59 -20.70
C THR A 367 -4.39 12.02 -22.07
N ASN A 368 -4.35 11.10 -23.03
CA ASN A 368 -3.99 11.40 -24.41
C ASN A 368 -4.88 12.47 -25.08
N SER A 369 -6.12 12.62 -24.61
CA SER A 369 -7.05 13.67 -25.06
C SER A 369 -6.87 15.03 -24.36
N GLY A 370 -5.95 15.14 -23.40
CA GLY A 370 -5.71 16.37 -22.62
C GLY A 370 -6.62 16.54 -21.40
N LEU A 371 -7.53 15.58 -21.13
CA LEU A 371 -8.37 15.57 -19.94
C LEU A 371 -7.60 15.04 -18.72
N GLN A 372 -7.91 15.51 -17.52
CA GLN A 372 -7.40 14.92 -16.28
C GLN A 372 -8.21 13.67 -15.91
N ALA A 373 -7.51 12.56 -15.64
CA ALA A 373 -8.09 11.32 -15.18
C ALA A 373 -7.50 10.91 -13.84
N GLU A 374 -8.34 10.31 -13.03
CA GLU A 374 -7.96 9.73 -11.75
C GLU A 374 -7.09 8.48 -11.94
N THR A 375 -6.12 8.27 -11.05
CA THR A 375 -5.30 7.07 -11.05
C THR A 375 -4.92 6.65 -9.63
N ASN A 376 -4.50 5.39 -9.49
CA ASN A 376 -3.98 4.87 -8.23
C ASN A 376 -2.45 4.85 -8.25
N ARG A 377 -1.85 4.67 -7.07
CA ARG A 377 -0.39 4.63 -6.91
C ARG A 377 0.28 3.54 -7.75
N GLY A 378 -0.31 2.35 -7.82
CA GLY A 378 0.23 1.24 -8.61
C GLY A 378 0.29 1.55 -10.10
N TYR A 379 -0.76 2.18 -10.64
CA TYR A 379 -0.82 2.67 -12.01
C TYR A 379 0.14 3.84 -12.25
N PHE A 380 0.27 4.76 -11.30
CA PHE A 380 1.22 5.87 -11.41
C PHE A 380 2.68 5.39 -11.48
N GLU A 381 3.05 4.41 -10.65
CA GLU A 381 4.36 3.77 -10.75
C GLU A 381 4.53 3.01 -12.07
N ALA A 382 3.46 2.38 -12.57
CA ALA A 382 3.47 1.77 -13.89
C ALA A 382 3.72 2.81 -15.00
N ILE A 383 3.09 3.99 -14.94
CA ILE A 383 3.30 5.10 -15.88
C ILE A 383 4.77 5.52 -15.90
N LYS A 384 5.39 5.72 -14.72
CA LYS A 384 6.82 6.05 -14.63
C LYS A 384 7.71 4.97 -15.26
N ALA A 385 7.42 3.69 -14.97
CA ALA A 385 8.13 2.57 -15.56
C ALA A 385 7.95 2.51 -17.10
N PHE A 386 6.74 2.74 -17.60
CA PHE A 386 6.44 2.82 -19.03
C PHE A 386 7.20 3.97 -19.70
N ALA A 387 7.27 5.16 -19.09
CA ALA A 387 8.03 6.29 -19.63
C ALA A 387 9.53 5.95 -19.78
N LEU A 388 10.11 5.29 -18.79
CA LEU A 388 11.51 4.82 -18.85
C LEU A 388 11.71 3.77 -19.96
N GLN A 389 10.80 2.79 -20.04
CA GLN A 389 10.83 1.77 -21.10
C GLN A 389 10.66 2.39 -22.49
N ALA A 390 9.75 3.35 -22.64
CA ALA A 390 9.51 4.06 -23.90
C ALA A 390 10.69 4.94 -24.32
N SER A 391 11.36 5.59 -23.37
CA SER A 391 12.62 6.29 -23.62
C SER A 391 13.71 5.35 -24.16
N HIS A 392 13.83 4.14 -23.58
CA HIS A 392 14.76 3.12 -24.07
C HIS A 392 14.34 2.57 -25.45
N ALA A 393 13.05 2.34 -25.67
CA ALA A 393 12.48 1.90 -26.94
C ALA A 393 12.81 2.91 -28.07
N GLN A 394 12.63 4.20 -27.81
CA GLN A 394 12.91 5.27 -28.76
C GLN A 394 14.40 5.28 -29.18
N LYS A 395 15.32 5.07 -28.24
CA LYS A 395 16.77 4.96 -28.53
C LYS A 395 17.11 3.75 -29.40
N ARG A 396 16.27 2.72 -29.40
CA ARG A 396 16.38 1.51 -30.25
C ARG A 396 15.61 1.63 -31.58
N GLY A 397 14.99 2.78 -31.86
CA GLY A 397 14.16 2.98 -33.05
C GLY A 397 12.81 2.28 -32.99
N ILE A 398 12.35 1.90 -31.80
CA ILE A 398 11.05 1.28 -31.55
C ILE A 398 10.03 2.38 -31.23
N ARG A 399 8.88 2.38 -31.92
CA ARG A 399 7.76 3.28 -31.65
C ARG A 399 6.73 2.57 -30.80
N ILE A 400 6.33 3.22 -29.71
CA ILE A 400 5.20 2.78 -28.88
C ILE A 400 4.04 3.74 -29.12
N ILE A 401 2.87 3.21 -29.42
CA ILE A 401 1.68 3.96 -29.81
C ILE A 401 0.52 3.59 -28.89
N ASN A 402 -0.11 4.57 -28.25
CA ASN A 402 -1.35 4.39 -27.50
C ASN A 402 -2.50 5.11 -28.22
N PRO A 403 -3.39 4.39 -28.91
CA PRO A 403 -4.48 4.98 -29.66
C PRO A 403 -5.69 5.37 -28.82
N ALA A 404 -5.74 4.99 -27.53
CA ALA A 404 -6.86 5.30 -26.65
C ALA A 404 -6.77 6.77 -26.18
N PRO A 405 -7.79 7.62 -26.47
CA PRO A 405 -7.79 9.02 -26.04
C PRO A 405 -7.96 9.18 -24.52
N SER A 406 -8.61 8.22 -23.87
CA SER A 406 -8.87 8.21 -22.43
C SER A 406 -7.74 7.60 -21.59
N ALA A 407 -6.74 6.99 -22.21
CA ALA A 407 -5.59 6.44 -21.50
C ALA A 407 -4.67 7.54 -20.98
N ALA A 408 -3.93 7.27 -19.90
CA ALA A 408 -2.91 8.16 -19.38
C ALA A 408 -1.89 8.51 -20.47
N ARG A 409 -1.55 9.79 -20.57
CA ARG A 409 -0.48 10.29 -21.42
C ARG A 409 0.86 9.95 -20.77
N ILE A 410 1.72 9.28 -21.52
CA ILE A 410 3.02 8.82 -21.04
C ILE A 410 4.10 9.36 -21.95
N ASP A 411 5.15 9.92 -21.37
CA ASP A 411 6.29 10.44 -22.12
C ASP A 411 6.88 9.36 -23.02
N HIS A 412 7.28 9.78 -24.23
CA HIS A 412 7.81 8.93 -25.30
C HIS A 412 6.82 7.90 -25.91
N ILE A 413 5.54 7.88 -25.49
CA ILE A 413 4.48 7.10 -26.13
C ILE A 413 3.62 8.02 -27.01
N GLN A 414 3.43 7.64 -28.28
CA GLN A 414 2.70 8.47 -29.25
C GLN A 414 1.20 8.20 -29.17
N HIS A 415 0.40 9.25 -29.16
CA HIS A 415 -1.03 9.12 -29.40
C HIS A 415 -1.33 9.22 -30.90
N ILE A 416 -1.90 8.16 -31.48
CA ILE A 416 -2.40 8.13 -32.87
C ILE A 416 -3.82 7.57 -32.82
N PRO A 417 -4.86 8.33 -33.24
CA PRO A 417 -6.24 7.84 -33.23
C PRO A 417 -6.38 6.52 -33.99
N ILE A 418 -7.30 5.65 -33.54
CA ILE A 418 -7.51 4.30 -34.12
C ILE A 418 -7.70 4.35 -35.65
N ASN A 419 -8.43 5.37 -36.15
CA ASN A 419 -8.70 5.55 -37.59
C ASN A 419 -7.45 5.92 -38.41
N ASP A 420 -6.41 6.44 -37.77
CA ASP A 420 -5.15 6.87 -38.39
C ASP A 420 -4.05 5.81 -38.23
N LEU A 421 -4.30 4.73 -37.48
CA LEU A 421 -3.35 3.64 -37.34
C LEU A 421 -3.08 2.96 -38.69
N ARG A 422 -1.80 2.74 -38.98
CA ARG A 422 -1.33 2.04 -40.18
C ARG A 422 -0.28 1.01 -39.80
N ILE A 423 -0.44 -0.21 -40.30
CA ILE A 423 0.56 -1.28 -40.19
C ILE A 423 1.51 -1.11 -41.37
N SER A 424 2.75 -0.70 -41.13
CA SER A 424 3.67 -0.42 -42.24
C SER A 424 4.41 -1.66 -42.75
N GLN A 425 4.47 -2.74 -41.97
CA GLN A 425 5.03 -4.02 -42.40
C GLN A 425 4.19 -5.20 -41.87
N PRO A 426 3.11 -5.58 -42.59
CA PRO A 426 2.29 -6.73 -42.24
C PRO A 426 3.13 -8.01 -42.13
N LEU A 427 2.69 -8.94 -41.29
CA LEU A 427 3.28 -10.27 -41.23
C LEU A 427 3.15 -11.01 -42.57
N SER A 428 4.21 -11.72 -42.97
CA SER A 428 4.22 -12.54 -44.20
C SER A 428 3.67 -13.96 -43.99
N GLN A 429 3.56 -14.38 -42.74
CA GLN A 429 3.01 -15.66 -42.28
C GLN A 429 2.47 -15.47 -40.86
N SER A 430 1.65 -16.40 -40.37
CA SER A 430 1.09 -16.28 -39.01
C SER A 430 2.21 -16.13 -37.96
N ALA A 431 1.99 -15.28 -36.95
CA ALA A 431 2.96 -15.09 -35.87
C ALA A 431 3.22 -16.40 -35.11
N TRP A 432 2.19 -17.22 -34.91
CA TRP A 432 2.34 -18.55 -34.34
C TRP A 432 3.33 -19.42 -35.13
N SER A 433 3.26 -19.45 -36.46
CA SER A 433 4.21 -20.22 -37.29
C SER A 433 5.66 -19.78 -37.08
N VAL A 434 5.90 -18.47 -36.94
CA VAL A 434 7.22 -17.90 -36.66
C VAL A 434 7.72 -18.36 -35.28
N ILE A 435 6.87 -18.28 -34.27
CA ILE A 435 7.19 -18.66 -32.89
C ILE A 435 7.46 -20.17 -32.79
N ALA A 436 6.56 -20.99 -33.34
CA ALA A 436 6.65 -22.44 -33.29
C ALA A 436 7.94 -22.96 -33.93
N ALA A 437 8.42 -22.32 -35.01
CA ALA A 437 9.68 -22.68 -35.66
C ALA A 437 10.93 -22.42 -34.81
N GLN A 438 10.84 -21.55 -33.79
CA GLN A 438 11.95 -21.19 -32.91
C GLN A 438 11.98 -22.01 -31.61
N LEU A 439 10.88 -22.71 -31.28
CA LEU A 439 10.78 -23.52 -30.07
C LEU A 439 11.62 -24.80 -30.21
N PRO A 440 12.31 -25.24 -29.15
CA PRO A 440 13.02 -26.51 -29.16
C PRO A 440 12.03 -27.67 -29.23
N GLU A 441 12.46 -28.79 -29.80
CA GLU A 441 11.72 -30.05 -29.67
C GLU A 441 11.66 -30.48 -28.21
N GLU A 442 10.47 -30.87 -27.75
CA GLU A 442 10.23 -31.30 -26.37
C GLU A 442 9.62 -32.70 -26.33
N ASP A 443 10.45 -33.72 -26.59
CA ASP A 443 10.06 -35.11 -26.36
C ASP A 443 10.29 -35.56 -24.91
N SER A 444 9.77 -36.74 -24.56
CA SER A 444 9.90 -37.33 -23.22
C SER A 444 11.35 -37.58 -22.79
N THR A 445 12.26 -37.85 -23.73
CA THR A 445 13.69 -38.07 -23.43
C THR A 445 14.36 -36.77 -23.03
N ILE A 446 14.15 -35.70 -23.81
CA ILE A 446 14.69 -34.36 -23.55
C ILE A 446 14.16 -33.83 -22.21
N LYS A 447 12.84 -33.94 -21.98
CA LYS A 447 12.21 -33.56 -20.71
C LYS A 447 12.81 -34.34 -19.52
N THR A 448 12.97 -35.66 -19.65
CA THR A 448 13.55 -36.49 -18.60
C THR A 448 14.99 -36.09 -18.24
N VAL A 449 15.84 -35.81 -19.24
CA VAL A 449 17.22 -35.35 -19.02
C VAL A 449 17.22 -34.00 -18.31
N LEU A 450 16.36 -33.08 -18.73
CA LEU A 450 16.22 -31.76 -18.12
C LEU A 450 15.79 -31.86 -16.65
N TYR A 451 14.76 -32.63 -16.32
CA TYR A 451 14.29 -32.78 -14.94
C TYR A 451 15.35 -33.40 -14.04
N LYS A 452 16.07 -34.42 -14.51
CA LYS A 452 17.19 -35.03 -13.77
C LYS A 452 18.31 -34.02 -13.50
N LYS A 453 18.66 -33.19 -14.48
CA LYS A 453 19.65 -32.12 -14.31
C LYS A 453 19.22 -31.13 -13.22
N LYS A 454 17.96 -30.67 -13.26
CA LYS A 454 17.42 -29.76 -12.24
C LYS A 454 17.41 -30.39 -10.85
N MET A 455 17.12 -31.68 -10.75
CA MET A 455 17.13 -32.43 -9.50
C MET A 455 18.55 -32.51 -8.89
N VAL A 456 19.58 -32.71 -9.71
CA VAL A 456 20.99 -32.69 -9.26
C VAL A 456 21.39 -31.32 -8.71
N GLU A 457 21.05 -30.23 -9.40
CA GLU A 457 21.34 -28.87 -8.91
C GLU A 457 20.60 -28.55 -7.61
N LEU A 458 19.34 -28.99 -7.48
CA LEU A 458 18.55 -28.81 -6.26
C LEU A 458 19.16 -29.57 -5.07
N GLU A 459 19.62 -30.80 -5.28
CA GLU A 459 20.31 -31.60 -4.27
C GLU A 459 21.65 -30.98 -3.85
N LYS A 460 22.42 -30.43 -4.79
CA LYS A 460 23.64 -29.69 -4.49
C LYS A 460 23.37 -28.48 -3.61
N ALA A 461 22.36 -27.68 -3.97
CA ALA A 461 21.97 -26.52 -3.18
C ALA A 461 21.43 -26.92 -1.79
N ARG A 462 20.68 -28.03 -1.69
CA ARG A 462 20.22 -28.62 -0.42
C ARG A 462 21.40 -29.00 0.48
N TYR A 463 22.41 -29.68 -0.07
CA TYR A 463 23.63 -30.04 0.66
C TYR A 463 24.36 -28.81 1.21
N HIS A 464 24.44 -27.74 0.43
CA HIS A 464 25.06 -26.49 0.88
C HIS A 464 24.24 -25.79 1.97
N LEU A 465 22.91 -25.75 1.86
CA LEU A 465 22.02 -25.21 2.90
C LEU A 465 22.18 -25.96 4.23
N GLU A 466 22.27 -27.29 4.22
CA GLU A 466 22.52 -28.08 5.43
C GLU A 466 23.88 -27.77 6.06
N LYS A 467 24.92 -27.59 5.23
CA LYS A 467 26.24 -27.16 5.72
C LYS A 467 26.19 -25.75 6.34
N MET A 468 25.46 -24.83 5.73
CA MET A 468 25.24 -23.49 6.27
C MET A 468 24.46 -23.52 7.58
N LYS A 469 23.44 -24.39 7.70
CA LYS A 469 22.67 -24.61 8.93
C LYS A 469 23.58 -25.05 10.07
N ASN A 470 24.49 -25.98 9.81
CA ASN A 470 25.46 -26.44 10.80
C ASN A 470 26.39 -25.30 11.26
N LEU A 471 26.94 -24.52 10.33
CA LEU A 471 27.79 -23.36 10.65
C LEU A 471 27.03 -22.30 11.49
N ALA A 472 25.78 -22.02 11.16
CA ALA A 472 24.93 -21.10 11.91
C ALA A 472 24.57 -21.64 13.30
N THR A 473 24.34 -22.96 13.43
CA THR A 473 24.06 -23.63 14.71
C THR A 473 25.29 -23.60 15.63
N GLU A 474 26.48 -23.84 15.08
CA GLU A 474 27.74 -23.67 15.82
C GLU A 474 27.94 -22.23 16.27
N ALA A 475 27.69 -21.26 15.38
CA ALA A 475 27.82 -19.84 15.70
C ALA A 475 26.84 -19.41 16.80
N LEU A 476 25.60 -19.90 16.77
CA LEU A 476 24.61 -19.75 17.84
C LEU A 476 25.13 -20.33 19.17
N GLY A 477 25.69 -21.54 19.15
CA GLY A 477 26.28 -22.16 20.34
C GLY A 477 27.51 -21.44 20.88
N TYR A 478 28.28 -20.74 20.03
CA TYR A 478 29.37 -19.86 20.46
C TYR A 478 28.85 -18.52 20.98
N ASN A 479 27.78 -17.99 20.40
CA ASN A 479 27.11 -16.77 20.86
C ASN A 479 26.58 -16.94 22.30
N ASP A 480 26.01 -18.10 22.62
CA ASP A 480 25.56 -18.42 23.99
C ASP A 480 26.71 -18.49 25.01
N LYS A 481 27.96 -18.64 24.54
CA LYS A 481 29.18 -18.67 25.37
C LYS A 481 30.02 -17.41 25.23
N LEU A 482 29.49 -16.36 24.60
CA LEU A 482 30.27 -15.20 24.18
C LEU A 482 30.72 -14.33 25.36
N VAL A 483 30.12 -14.48 26.54
CA VAL A 483 30.49 -13.75 27.77
C VAL A 483 31.54 -14.53 28.56
N ASN A 484 32.57 -13.82 29.03
CA ASN A 484 33.56 -14.39 29.93
C ASN A 484 32.96 -14.64 31.33
N GLU A 485 33.67 -15.40 32.16
CA GLU A 485 33.23 -15.72 33.53
C GLU A 485 33.02 -14.48 34.41
N ASP A 486 33.61 -13.33 34.04
CA ASP A 486 33.45 -12.03 34.71
C ASP A 486 32.09 -11.35 34.47
N GLY A 487 31.28 -11.83 33.51
CA GLY A 487 29.99 -11.24 33.14
C GLY A 487 30.09 -9.87 32.45
N ALA A 488 31.29 -9.32 32.30
CA ALA A 488 31.53 -7.91 31.95
C ALA A 488 32.33 -7.74 30.64
N THR A 489 32.90 -8.83 30.10
CA THR A 489 33.67 -8.77 28.85
C THR A 489 33.31 -9.89 27.87
N LEU A 490 33.45 -9.60 26.57
CA LEU A 490 33.26 -10.60 25.51
C LEU A 490 34.51 -11.49 25.37
N SER A 491 34.29 -12.79 25.18
CA SER A 491 35.34 -13.78 24.98
C SER A 491 35.97 -13.66 23.58
N PRO A 492 37.27 -13.29 23.45
CA PRO A 492 37.93 -13.19 22.16
C PRO A 492 37.98 -14.53 21.42
N LYS A 493 38.04 -15.64 22.18
CA LYS A 493 38.03 -17.00 21.66
C LYS A 493 36.73 -17.32 20.92
N TYR A 494 35.58 -17.05 21.54
CA TYR A 494 34.29 -17.34 20.92
C TYR A 494 33.93 -16.33 19.83
N LYS A 495 34.28 -15.05 20.01
CA LYS A 495 34.15 -14.03 18.94
C LYS A 495 34.89 -14.45 17.67
N LYS A 496 36.16 -14.86 17.77
CA LYS A 496 36.94 -15.33 16.62
C LYS A 496 36.32 -16.55 15.92
N LYS A 497 35.65 -17.43 16.66
CA LYS A 497 34.95 -18.58 16.10
C LYS A 497 33.68 -18.18 15.35
N ILE A 498 32.89 -17.25 15.92
CA ILE A 498 31.72 -16.65 15.25
C ILE A 498 32.16 -15.98 13.94
N ASP A 499 33.18 -15.11 14.00
CA ASP A 499 33.72 -14.39 12.83
C ASP A 499 34.19 -15.36 11.73
N ASN A 500 34.78 -16.50 12.12
CA ASN A 500 35.20 -17.52 11.17
C ASN A 500 34.01 -18.21 10.49
N ASN A 501 32.98 -18.56 11.25
CA ASN A 501 31.76 -19.16 10.71
C ASN A 501 31.04 -18.18 9.76
N GLU A 502 30.92 -16.91 10.14
CA GLU A 502 30.35 -15.87 9.26
C GLU A 502 31.14 -15.69 7.97
N ARG A 503 32.47 -15.71 8.05
CA ARG A 503 33.33 -15.64 6.87
C ARG A 503 33.09 -16.82 5.94
N HIS A 504 32.96 -18.03 6.47
CA HIS A 504 32.63 -19.22 5.68
C HIS A 504 31.25 -19.12 5.03
N LEU A 505 30.22 -18.69 5.77
CA LEU A 505 28.87 -18.49 5.24
C LEU A 505 28.88 -17.53 4.04
N ARG A 506 29.54 -16.37 4.17
CA ARG A 506 29.55 -15.32 3.12
C ARG A 506 30.44 -15.67 1.94
N ARG A 507 31.60 -16.29 2.17
CA ARG A 507 32.60 -16.56 1.13
C ARG A 507 32.29 -17.84 0.36
N ASP A 508 31.91 -18.91 1.06
CA ASP A 508 31.77 -20.22 0.43
C ASP A 508 30.37 -20.39 -0.20
N PHE A 509 29.36 -19.60 0.23
CA PHE A 509 27.97 -19.70 -0.22
C PHE A 509 27.29 -18.34 -0.51
N PRO A 510 27.91 -17.42 -1.28
CA PRO A 510 27.41 -16.05 -1.44
C PRO A 510 26.02 -15.96 -2.07
N GLU A 511 25.68 -16.89 -2.97
CA GLU A 511 24.37 -16.96 -3.64
C GLU A 511 23.25 -17.45 -2.70
N LEU A 512 23.52 -18.52 -1.94
CA LEU A 512 22.55 -19.07 -0.99
C LEU A 512 22.39 -18.17 0.25
N ASP A 513 23.44 -17.49 0.69
CA ASP A 513 23.35 -16.48 1.76
C ASP A 513 22.42 -15.32 1.35
N ARG A 514 22.55 -14.85 0.11
CA ARG A 514 21.62 -13.88 -0.48
C ARG A 514 20.19 -14.42 -0.50
N LEU A 515 19.99 -15.65 -0.97
CA LEU A 515 18.67 -16.29 -0.98
C LEU A 515 18.04 -16.42 0.42
N ILE A 516 18.81 -16.79 1.44
CA ILE A 516 18.32 -16.91 2.83
C ILE A 516 17.77 -15.56 3.32
N LYS A 517 18.54 -14.49 3.11
CA LYS A 517 18.16 -13.13 3.51
C LYS A 517 16.98 -12.61 2.68
N TYR A 518 16.96 -12.92 1.39
CA TYR A 518 15.87 -12.60 0.46
C TYR A 518 14.56 -13.30 0.87
N PHE A 519 14.63 -14.58 1.28
CA PHE A 519 13.46 -15.41 1.59
C PHE A 519 12.72 -14.96 2.86
N ASN A 520 13.43 -14.43 3.86
CA ASN A 520 12.85 -13.96 5.13
C ASN A 520 13.31 -12.53 5.48
N GLY A 521 13.41 -11.67 4.47
CA GLY A 521 13.90 -10.28 4.63
C GLY A 521 13.15 -9.49 5.70
N ARG A 522 11.84 -9.70 5.86
CA ARG A 522 11.05 -9.08 6.93
C ARG A 522 11.47 -9.52 8.33
N GLU A 523 11.78 -10.80 8.54
CA GLU A 523 12.21 -11.29 9.85
C GLU A 523 13.63 -10.83 10.19
N PHE A 524 14.54 -10.80 9.22
CA PHE A 524 15.84 -10.14 9.40
C PHE A 524 15.70 -8.65 9.67
N GLY A 525 14.73 -8.00 9.03
CA GLY A 525 14.37 -6.62 9.23
C GLY A 525 13.95 -6.27 10.66
N LYS A 526 13.14 -7.14 11.29
CA LYS A 526 12.72 -6.99 12.70
C LYS A 526 13.87 -7.06 13.70
N LEU A 527 15.03 -7.59 13.33
CA LEU A 527 16.21 -7.62 14.19
C LEU A 527 16.86 -6.25 14.37
N PHE A 528 16.46 -5.27 13.55
CA PHE A 528 16.93 -3.90 13.69
C PHE A 528 16.38 -3.27 14.98
N SER A 529 17.29 -2.79 15.83
CA SER A 529 16.98 -2.28 17.17
C SER A 529 17.06 -0.76 17.30
N GLY A 530 17.20 0.00 16.21
CA GLY A 530 17.29 1.47 16.23
C GLY A 530 18.54 2.07 16.90
N LYS A 531 19.15 1.34 17.85
CA LYS A 531 20.35 1.67 18.62
C LYS A 531 21.57 1.83 17.73
N ALA A 532 22.43 2.77 18.09
CA ALA A 532 23.77 2.81 17.54
C ALA A 532 24.61 1.66 18.12
N GLU A 533 25.60 1.15 17.36
CA GLU A 533 26.39 -0.01 17.81
C GLU A 533 27.09 0.22 19.16
N HIS A 534 27.48 1.46 19.46
CA HIS A 534 28.13 1.86 20.71
C HIS A 534 27.17 1.91 21.92
N GLU A 535 25.85 1.91 21.69
CA GLU A 535 24.83 1.89 22.74
C GLU A 535 24.45 0.47 23.17
N ASN A 536 24.87 -0.55 22.41
CA ASN A 536 24.53 -1.94 22.72
C ASN A 536 25.29 -2.43 23.95
N THR A 537 24.53 -2.89 24.95
CA THR A 537 25.10 -3.65 26.07
C THR A 537 25.65 -5.00 25.60
N ILE A 538 26.47 -5.65 26.42
CA ILE A 538 26.92 -7.02 26.14
C ILE A 538 25.74 -7.98 25.99
N GLU A 539 24.71 -7.82 26.83
CA GLU A 539 23.47 -8.60 26.74
C GLU A 539 22.73 -8.33 25.42
N ASP A 540 22.68 -7.07 24.96
CA ASP A 540 22.13 -6.71 23.65
C ASP A 540 22.85 -7.44 22.51
N VAL A 541 24.18 -7.46 22.52
CA VAL A 541 24.99 -8.12 21.49
C VAL A 541 24.69 -9.62 21.43
N ILE A 542 24.62 -10.30 22.58
CA ILE A 542 24.31 -11.73 22.65
C ILE A 542 22.88 -12.00 22.20
N ARG A 543 21.93 -11.18 22.66
CA ARG A 543 20.51 -11.30 22.30
C ARG A 543 20.31 -11.13 20.80
N GLN A 544 20.89 -10.09 20.21
CA GLN A 544 20.86 -9.83 18.77
C GLN A 544 21.51 -10.97 17.98
N GLY A 545 22.69 -11.43 18.39
CA GLY A 545 23.36 -12.58 17.77
C GLY A 545 22.51 -13.85 17.84
N ARG A 546 21.89 -14.13 18.99
CA ARG A 546 21.00 -15.28 19.18
C ARG A 546 19.79 -15.20 18.26
N GLN A 547 19.14 -14.04 18.18
CA GLN A 547 18.00 -13.83 17.31
C GLN A 547 18.39 -13.92 15.82
N TYR A 548 19.52 -13.33 15.43
CA TYR A 548 20.04 -13.42 14.06
C TYR A 548 20.26 -14.86 13.61
N TYR A 549 21.00 -15.66 14.39
CA TYR A 549 21.26 -17.05 14.01
C TYR A 549 20.00 -17.93 14.05
N ARG A 550 19.05 -17.65 14.95
CA ARG A 550 17.74 -18.33 14.93
C ARG A 550 16.97 -18.02 13.65
N VAL A 551 16.80 -16.74 13.29
CA VAL A 551 16.14 -16.36 12.03
C VAL A 551 16.86 -16.97 10.83
N TYR A 552 18.20 -17.02 10.84
CA TYR A 552 18.99 -17.64 9.78
C TYR A 552 18.74 -19.15 9.66
N ILE A 553 18.74 -19.89 10.76
CA ILE A 553 18.46 -21.33 10.80
C ILE A 553 17.01 -21.61 10.37
N ASP A 554 16.04 -20.88 10.92
CA ASP A 554 14.62 -21.02 10.59
C ASP A 554 14.37 -20.77 9.09
N SER A 555 15.09 -19.79 8.51
CA SER A 555 15.04 -19.50 7.08
C SER A 555 15.56 -20.66 6.23
N ILE A 556 16.67 -21.29 6.65
CA ILE A 556 17.19 -22.48 5.98
C ILE A 556 16.19 -23.63 6.07
N GLU A 557 15.61 -23.91 7.24
CA GLU A 557 14.64 -24.99 7.42
C GLU A 557 13.41 -24.81 6.54
N GLN A 558 12.90 -23.58 6.46
CA GLN A 558 11.78 -23.27 5.57
C GLN A 558 12.16 -23.41 4.09
N LEU A 559 13.37 -23.01 3.68
CA LEU A 559 13.87 -23.22 2.31
C LEU A 559 14.01 -24.72 1.99
N LEU A 560 14.54 -25.53 2.91
CA LEU A 560 14.66 -26.98 2.75
C LEU A 560 13.28 -27.64 2.57
N GLN A 561 12.24 -27.16 3.25
CA GLN A 561 10.86 -27.59 3.00
C GLN A 561 10.41 -27.25 1.57
N GLN A 562 10.71 -26.06 1.06
CA GLN A 562 10.36 -25.69 -0.32
C GLN A 562 11.14 -26.50 -1.35
N PHE A 563 12.41 -26.82 -1.07
CA PHE A 563 13.22 -27.68 -1.93
C PHE A 563 12.62 -29.09 -1.99
N SER A 564 12.14 -29.62 -0.87
CA SER A 564 11.45 -30.92 -0.83
C SER A 564 10.18 -30.94 -1.68
N ILE A 565 9.43 -29.83 -1.70
CA ILE A 565 8.25 -29.66 -2.57
C ILE A 565 8.68 -29.63 -4.05
N ALA A 566 9.71 -28.86 -4.39
CA ALA A 566 10.22 -28.79 -5.76
C ALA A 566 10.76 -30.14 -6.26
N THR A 567 11.44 -30.91 -5.41
CA THR A 567 11.86 -32.29 -5.71
C THR A 567 10.66 -33.17 -6.01
N LEU A 568 9.61 -33.13 -5.17
CA LEU A 568 8.39 -33.89 -5.40
C LEU A 568 7.71 -33.54 -6.72
N ILE A 569 7.72 -32.26 -7.12
CA ILE A 569 7.18 -31.80 -8.42
C ILE A 569 8.00 -32.38 -9.58
N LEU A 570 9.34 -32.32 -9.50
CA LEU A 570 10.23 -32.89 -10.52
C LEU A 570 10.08 -34.41 -10.64
N GLU A 571 9.98 -35.13 -9.52
CA GLU A 571 9.66 -36.56 -9.50
C GLU A 571 8.31 -36.85 -10.17
N ASN A 572 7.31 -36.00 -9.91
CA ASN A 572 6.00 -36.14 -10.53
C ASN A 572 6.05 -35.94 -12.05
N ARG A 573 6.82 -34.96 -12.55
CA ARG A 573 7.01 -34.81 -14.00
C ARG A 573 7.78 -35.98 -14.62
N LEU A 574 8.79 -36.49 -13.92
CA LEU A 574 9.51 -37.69 -14.38
C LEU A 574 8.58 -38.89 -14.49
N ASP A 575 7.63 -39.05 -13.58
CA ASP A 575 6.63 -40.11 -13.62
C ASP A 575 5.56 -39.87 -14.71
N GLU A 576 5.22 -38.61 -15.02
CA GLU A 576 4.34 -38.24 -16.15
C GLU A 576 4.93 -38.64 -17.51
N GLU A 577 6.26 -38.67 -17.66
CA GLU A 577 6.98 -39.05 -18.89
C GLU A 577 7.23 -40.57 -19.04
N ARG A 578 6.86 -41.40 -18.05
CA ARG A 578 7.03 -42.86 -18.13
C ARG A 578 5.95 -43.51 -19.00
N ASP A 579 6.29 -44.64 -19.61
CA ASP A 579 5.35 -45.45 -20.39
C ASP A 579 5.34 -46.92 -19.89
N PRO A 580 4.26 -47.39 -19.21
CA PRO A 580 3.13 -46.60 -18.72
C PRO A 580 3.49 -45.80 -17.45
N PRO A 581 2.79 -44.69 -17.17
CA PRO A 581 3.02 -43.90 -15.97
C PRO A 581 2.37 -44.56 -14.72
N PRO A 582 2.91 -44.32 -13.52
CA PRO A 582 2.36 -44.85 -12.27
C PRO A 582 1.12 -44.06 -11.82
N PHE A 583 -0.01 -44.26 -12.52
CA PHE A 583 -1.21 -43.42 -12.39
C PHE A 583 -1.74 -43.25 -10.96
N GLU A 584 -1.77 -44.31 -10.13
CA GLU A 584 -2.27 -44.18 -8.75
C GLU A 584 -1.40 -43.20 -7.94
N THR A 585 -0.08 -43.28 -8.08
CA THR A 585 0.86 -42.33 -7.46
C THR A 585 0.69 -40.92 -8.03
N LEU A 586 0.49 -40.78 -9.35
CA LEU A 586 0.24 -39.48 -9.98
C LEU A 586 -1.06 -38.84 -9.47
N PHE A 587 -2.14 -39.61 -9.33
CA PHE A 587 -3.42 -39.12 -8.82
C PHE A 587 -3.30 -38.60 -7.39
N GLU A 588 -2.58 -39.30 -6.52
CA GLU A 588 -2.31 -38.85 -5.15
C GLU A 588 -1.48 -37.57 -5.14
N ARG A 589 -0.42 -37.51 -5.95
CA ARG A 589 0.50 -36.36 -6.01
C ARG A 589 -0.15 -35.12 -6.61
N TRP A 590 -0.92 -35.22 -7.69
CA TRP A 590 -1.65 -34.07 -8.27
C TRP A 590 -2.64 -33.46 -7.28
N LYS A 591 -3.32 -34.29 -6.47
CA LYS A 591 -4.18 -33.80 -5.38
C LYS A 591 -3.37 -33.13 -4.27
N LYS A 592 -2.28 -33.77 -3.82
CA LYS A 592 -1.40 -33.25 -2.77
C LYS A 592 -0.76 -31.91 -3.14
N LEU A 593 -0.44 -31.73 -4.42
CA LEU A 593 0.15 -30.50 -4.97
C LEU A 593 -0.89 -29.46 -5.39
N ASP A 594 -2.19 -29.68 -5.13
CA ASP A 594 -3.29 -28.78 -5.52
C ASP A 594 -3.26 -28.41 -7.03
N THR A 595 -3.00 -29.41 -7.88
CA THR A 595 -2.94 -29.28 -9.35
C THR A 595 -3.69 -30.40 -10.09
N PRO A 596 -4.93 -30.75 -9.73
CA PRO A 596 -5.64 -31.87 -10.37
C PRO A 596 -5.92 -31.67 -11.87
N GLY A 597 -5.93 -30.43 -12.38
CA GLY A 597 -6.04 -30.18 -13.82
C GLY A 597 -4.81 -30.58 -14.65
N ARG A 598 -3.68 -30.93 -14.03
CA ARG A 598 -2.56 -31.57 -14.74
C ARG A 598 -2.92 -32.88 -15.40
N ALA A 599 -3.97 -33.57 -14.92
CA ALA A 599 -4.49 -34.74 -15.59
C ALA A 599 -4.95 -34.41 -17.03
N GLY A 600 -5.50 -33.22 -17.26
CA GLY A 600 -5.84 -32.71 -18.60
C GLY A 600 -4.62 -32.37 -19.44
N VAL A 601 -3.59 -31.75 -18.83
CA VAL A 601 -2.31 -31.49 -19.50
C VAL A 601 -1.67 -32.80 -19.97
N TRP A 602 -1.65 -33.82 -19.11
CA TRP A 602 -1.10 -35.14 -19.48
C TRP A 602 -1.83 -35.74 -20.69
N ILE A 603 -3.18 -35.67 -20.74
CA ILE A 603 -3.96 -36.11 -21.91
C ILE A 603 -3.52 -35.35 -23.17
N SER A 604 -3.35 -34.03 -23.08
CA SER A 604 -3.01 -33.20 -24.25
C SER A 604 -1.68 -33.61 -24.90
N HIS A 605 -0.71 -34.04 -24.09
CA HIS A 605 0.61 -34.47 -24.57
C HIS A 605 0.66 -35.96 -24.93
N HIS A 606 -0.22 -36.79 -24.37
CA HIS A 606 -0.19 -38.25 -24.48
C HIS A 606 -1.47 -38.85 -25.07
N ARG A 607 -2.13 -38.14 -26.00
CA ARG A 607 -3.45 -38.52 -26.55
C ARG A 607 -3.56 -39.98 -27.02
N LYS A 608 -2.55 -40.48 -27.75
CA LYS A 608 -2.51 -41.88 -28.22
C LYS A 608 -2.44 -42.88 -27.06
N GLN A 609 -1.64 -42.60 -26.04
CA GLN A 609 -1.56 -43.45 -24.85
C GLN A 609 -2.88 -43.41 -24.09
N TYR A 610 -3.47 -42.23 -23.89
CA TYR A 610 -4.77 -42.05 -23.23
C TYR A 610 -5.87 -42.92 -23.86
N GLU A 611 -5.96 -42.94 -25.19
CA GLU A 611 -6.95 -43.75 -25.92
C GLU A 611 -6.83 -45.26 -25.61
N SER A 612 -5.62 -45.75 -25.37
CA SER A 612 -5.35 -47.15 -25.03
C SER A 612 -5.52 -47.53 -23.55
N LEU A 613 -5.74 -46.55 -22.66
CA LEU A 613 -5.85 -46.82 -21.22
C LEU A 613 -7.12 -47.59 -20.84
N PRO A 614 -7.06 -48.38 -19.74
CA PRO A 614 -8.25 -48.97 -19.13
C PRO A 614 -9.28 -47.91 -18.73
N GLU A 615 -10.57 -48.24 -18.91
CA GLU A 615 -11.68 -47.30 -18.65
C GLU A 615 -11.70 -46.77 -17.21
N VAL A 616 -11.31 -47.60 -16.24
CA VAL A 616 -11.20 -47.20 -14.83
C VAL A 616 -10.21 -46.03 -14.63
N ILE A 617 -9.07 -46.05 -15.35
CA ILE A 617 -8.06 -44.98 -15.28
C ILE A 617 -8.59 -43.73 -15.97
N LYS A 618 -9.24 -43.86 -17.13
CA LYS A 618 -9.87 -42.75 -17.84
C LYS A 618 -10.92 -42.04 -16.97
N GLN A 619 -11.77 -42.80 -16.27
CA GLN A 619 -12.77 -42.26 -15.34
C GLN A 619 -12.14 -41.48 -14.17
N LYS A 620 -11.07 -42.00 -13.58
CA LYS A 620 -10.32 -41.29 -12.52
C LYS A 620 -9.72 -39.97 -13.03
N ILE A 621 -9.13 -39.96 -14.21
CA ILE A 621 -8.61 -38.74 -14.85
C ILE A 621 -9.74 -37.72 -15.07
N GLN A 622 -10.86 -38.14 -15.64
CA GLN A 622 -12.01 -37.26 -15.87
C GLN A 622 -12.57 -36.69 -14.55
N THR A 623 -12.59 -37.49 -13.49
CA THR A 623 -13.01 -37.05 -12.15
C THR A 623 -12.10 -35.93 -11.61
N LEU A 624 -10.78 -36.03 -11.82
CA LEU A 624 -9.83 -34.98 -11.41
C LEU A 624 -10.04 -33.67 -12.17
N ILE A 625 -10.24 -33.75 -13.48
CA ILE A 625 -10.52 -32.59 -14.34
C ILE A 625 -11.81 -31.90 -13.87
N GLU A 626 -12.87 -32.68 -13.63
CA GLU A 626 -14.14 -32.16 -13.12
C GLU A 626 -14.01 -31.56 -11.72
N THR A 627 -13.18 -32.15 -10.85
CA THR A 627 -12.89 -31.60 -9.51
C THR A 627 -12.19 -30.23 -9.62
N GLN A 628 -11.22 -30.09 -10.53
CA GLN A 628 -10.56 -28.81 -10.78
C GLN A 628 -11.55 -27.75 -11.28
N ARG A 629 -12.45 -28.14 -12.20
CA ARG A 629 -13.47 -27.24 -12.74
C ARG A 629 -14.40 -26.72 -11.64
N ARG A 630 -14.91 -27.60 -10.78
CA ARG A 630 -15.78 -27.20 -9.66
C ARG A 630 -15.07 -26.30 -8.66
N SER A 631 -13.83 -26.63 -8.29
CA SER A 631 -13.01 -25.80 -7.40
C SER A 631 -12.83 -24.38 -7.99
N ALA A 632 -12.54 -24.29 -9.29
CA ALA A 632 -12.42 -23.01 -9.97
C ALA A 632 -13.73 -22.21 -10.02
N GLU A 633 -14.89 -22.87 -10.14
CA GLU A 633 -16.22 -22.23 -10.09
C GLU A 633 -16.58 -21.74 -8.69
N GLU A 634 -16.20 -22.50 -7.65
CA GLU A 634 -16.35 -22.08 -6.26
C GLU A 634 -15.45 -20.89 -5.91
N ASP A 635 -14.22 -20.84 -6.42
CA ASP A 635 -13.32 -19.70 -6.27
C ASP A 635 -13.89 -18.43 -6.91
N ASP A 636 -14.46 -18.53 -8.12
CA ASP A 636 -15.11 -17.40 -8.78
C ASP A 636 -16.30 -16.88 -7.97
N ARG A 637 -17.11 -17.80 -7.45
CA ARG A 637 -18.27 -17.46 -6.61
C ARG A 637 -17.83 -16.71 -5.36
N ARG A 638 -16.85 -17.26 -4.63
CA ARG A 638 -16.29 -16.63 -3.43
C ARG A 638 -15.68 -15.26 -3.72
N TYR A 639 -14.99 -15.11 -4.86
CA TYR A 639 -14.40 -13.83 -5.24
C TYR A 639 -15.45 -12.78 -5.58
N ARG A 640 -16.54 -13.17 -6.28
CA ARG A 640 -17.70 -12.28 -6.52
C ARG A 640 -18.39 -11.88 -5.21
N GLU A 641 -18.69 -12.86 -4.36
CA GLU A 641 -19.34 -12.68 -3.06
C GLU A 641 -18.50 -11.79 -2.13
N PHE A 642 -17.18 -11.94 -2.12
CA PHE A 642 -16.30 -11.10 -1.31
C PHE A 642 -16.42 -9.62 -1.67
N GLY A 643 -16.36 -9.28 -2.95
CA GLY A 643 -16.50 -7.88 -3.41
C GLY A 643 -17.92 -7.32 -3.27
N GLN A 644 -18.92 -8.17 -3.01
CA GLN A 644 -20.31 -7.80 -2.72
C GLN A 644 -20.67 -7.95 -1.24
N SER A 645 -19.71 -8.33 -0.38
CA SER A 645 -19.99 -8.51 1.04
C SER A 645 -20.24 -7.17 1.73
N ASP A 646 -21.15 -7.14 2.70
CA ASP A 646 -21.46 -5.93 3.47
C ASP A 646 -20.19 -5.29 4.07
N LYS A 647 -19.23 -6.12 4.51
CA LYS A 647 -17.95 -5.64 5.04
C LYS A 647 -17.08 -4.96 3.97
N ALA A 648 -16.99 -5.51 2.76
CA ALA A 648 -16.24 -4.91 1.67
C ALA A 648 -16.90 -3.62 1.18
N ILE A 649 -18.24 -3.61 1.09
CA ILE A 649 -19.03 -2.43 0.74
C ILE A 649 -18.85 -1.35 1.80
N GLN A 650 -19.00 -1.65 3.09
CA GLN A 650 -18.77 -0.68 4.18
C GLN A 650 -17.35 -0.12 4.16
N LEU A 651 -16.34 -0.96 3.94
CA LEU A 651 -14.95 -0.50 3.83
C LEU A 651 -14.77 0.46 2.65
N LEU A 652 -15.25 0.08 1.46
CA LEU A 652 -15.21 0.90 0.26
C LEU A 652 -15.95 2.23 0.47
N MET A 653 -17.12 2.19 1.09
CA MET A 653 -17.96 3.37 1.31
C MET A 653 -17.37 4.32 2.37
N GLY A 654 -16.86 3.80 3.49
CA GLY A 654 -16.14 4.63 4.47
C GLY A 654 -14.94 5.32 3.85
N GLN A 655 -14.20 4.58 3.01
CA GLN A 655 -13.11 5.14 2.25
C GLN A 655 -13.54 6.21 1.20
N VAL A 656 -14.69 6.04 0.54
CA VAL A 656 -15.27 7.07 -0.34
C VAL A 656 -15.68 8.31 0.45
N MET A 657 -16.17 8.14 1.69
CA MET A 657 -16.48 9.25 2.59
C MET A 657 -15.22 10.05 2.94
N ASP A 658 -14.15 9.38 3.35
CA ASP A 658 -12.86 10.03 3.67
C ASP A 658 -12.38 10.90 2.50
N LYS A 659 -12.46 10.37 1.27
CA LYS A 659 -12.08 11.10 0.06
C LYS A 659 -13.03 12.25 -0.28
N ALA A 660 -14.33 12.11 -0.01
CA ALA A 660 -15.27 13.21 -0.18
C ALA A 660 -14.97 14.38 0.77
N ILE A 661 -14.59 14.07 2.02
CA ILE A 661 -14.16 15.06 3.01
C ILE A 661 -12.87 15.76 2.51
N GLU A 662 -11.89 14.98 2.05
CA GLU A 662 -10.66 15.52 1.47
C GLU A 662 -10.94 16.49 0.31
N HIS A 663 -11.83 16.14 -0.62
CA HIS A 663 -12.18 17.05 -1.72
C HIS A 663 -12.89 18.33 -1.25
N LEU A 664 -13.73 18.25 -0.20
CA LEU A 664 -14.35 19.42 0.39
C LEU A 664 -13.29 20.36 1.01
N GLU A 665 -12.39 19.82 1.82
CA GLU A 665 -11.29 20.57 2.47
C GLU A 665 -10.40 21.27 1.43
N HIS A 666 -10.18 20.63 0.29
CA HIS A 666 -9.37 21.18 -0.81
C HIS A 666 -10.15 22.04 -1.82
N ASN A 667 -11.44 22.31 -1.60
CA ASN A 667 -12.33 23.00 -2.55
C ASN A 667 -12.37 22.36 -3.96
N ASP A 668 -12.19 21.04 -4.07
CA ASP A 668 -12.19 20.30 -5.34
C ASP A 668 -13.62 19.91 -5.77
N GLN A 669 -14.32 20.87 -6.38
CA GLN A 669 -15.64 20.64 -6.96
C GLN A 669 -15.66 19.54 -8.04
N ALA A 670 -14.57 19.40 -8.80
CA ALA A 670 -14.50 18.41 -9.87
C ALA A 670 -14.38 16.98 -9.31
N GLY A 671 -13.58 16.80 -8.24
CA GLY A 671 -13.48 15.56 -7.49
C GLY A 671 -14.80 15.11 -6.89
N LEU A 672 -15.50 16.01 -6.20
CA LEU A 672 -16.84 15.71 -5.66
C LEU A 672 -17.86 15.36 -6.76
N ALA A 673 -17.83 16.06 -7.90
CA ALA A 673 -18.72 15.76 -9.03
C ALA A 673 -18.46 14.35 -9.61
N ARG A 674 -17.20 13.91 -9.68
CA ARG A 674 -16.85 12.55 -10.12
C ARG A 674 -17.31 11.49 -9.13
N LEU A 675 -17.08 11.69 -7.83
CA LEU A 675 -17.58 10.80 -6.78
C LEU A 675 -19.11 10.66 -6.85
N MET A 676 -19.81 11.78 -7.03
CA MET A 676 -21.26 11.80 -7.18
C MET A 676 -21.72 10.93 -8.36
N GLU A 677 -21.05 10.99 -9.51
CA GLU A 677 -21.43 10.20 -10.69
C GLU A 677 -21.15 8.70 -10.48
N GLY A 678 -20.04 8.35 -9.84
CA GLY A 678 -19.75 6.96 -9.45
C GLY A 678 -20.79 6.41 -8.47
N LEU A 679 -21.21 7.21 -7.48
CA LEU A 679 -22.20 6.82 -6.47
C LEU A 679 -23.60 6.61 -7.08
N LYS A 680 -23.99 7.38 -8.12
CA LYS A 680 -25.28 7.18 -8.81
C LYS A 680 -25.41 5.83 -9.52
N GLN A 681 -24.29 5.22 -9.88
CA GLN A 681 -24.26 3.93 -10.56
C GLN A 681 -24.29 2.74 -9.58
N ARG A 682 -24.26 3.03 -8.27
CA ARG A 682 -24.33 2.05 -7.19
C ARG A 682 -25.76 1.97 -6.65
N ASN A 683 -26.17 0.78 -6.21
CA ASN A 683 -27.55 0.52 -5.76
C ASN A 683 -27.64 0.26 -4.24
N GLU A 684 -26.50 0.21 -3.55
CA GLU A 684 -26.41 -0.07 -2.13
C GLU A 684 -26.96 1.11 -1.30
N PRO A 685 -27.73 0.87 -0.21
CA PRO A 685 -28.29 1.93 0.62
C PRO A 685 -27.25 2.95 1.12
N ILE A 686 -26.07 2.46 1.52
CA ILE A 686 -24.95 3.30 1.96
C ILE A 686 -24.46 4.24 0.84
N ALA A 687 -24.42 3.78 -0.41
CA ALA A 687 -24.02 4.62 -1.53
C ALA A 687 -25.02 5.77 -1.75
N GLY A 688 -26.32 5.50 -1.56
CA GLY A 688 -27.36 6.52 -1.59
C GLY A 688 -27.24 7.56 -0.48
N GLU A 689 -26.80 7.15 0.72
CA GLU A 689 -26.52 8.08 1.82
C GLU A 689 -25.30 8.97 1.51
N LEU A 690 -24.19 8.39 1.06
CA LEU A 690 -23.01 9.14 0.66
C LEU A 690 -23.27 10.07 -0.52
N LEU A 691 -24.15 9.67 -1.45
CA LEU A 691 -24.56 10.53 -2.55
C LEU A 691 -25.17 11.84 -2.05
N LYS A 692 -26.04 11.78 -1.03
CA LYS A 692 -26.63 12.97 -0.40
C LYS A 692 -25.55 13.82 0.28
N LEU A 693 -24.61 13.19 0.98
CA LEU A 693 -23.51 13.89 1.66
C LEU A 693 -22.62 14.66 0.66
N VAL A 694 -22.17 13.99 -0.41
CA VAL A 694 -21.35 14.57 -1.49
C VAL A 694 -22.09 15.69 -2.22
N GLN A 695 -23.41 15.52 -2.45
CA GLN A 695 -24.25 16.60 -3.00
C GLN A 695 -24.27 17.83 -2.10
N GLY A 696 -24.38 17.62 -0.78
CA GLY A 696 -24.28 18.70 0.19
C GLY A 696 -22.96 19.46 0.07
N PHE A 697 -21.83 18.75 0.05
CA PHE A 697 -20.50 19.36 -0.11
C PHE A 697 -20.39 20.19 -1.39
N LEU A 698 -20.93 19.70 -2.51
CA LEU A 698 -20.96 20.46 -3.76
C LEU A 698 -21.78 21.75 -3.65
N PHE A 699 -22.90 21.73 -2.93
CA PHE A 699 -23.70 22.93 -2.68
C PHE A 699 -22.97 23.90 -1.75
N GLU A 700 -22.26 23.43 -0.73
CA GLU A 700 -21.40 24.28 0.11
C GLU A 700 -20.33 24.99 -0.73
N LEU A 701 -19.59 24.25 -1.57
CA LEU A 701 -18.56 24.83 -2.42
C LEU A 701 -19.11 25.79 -3.50
N LYS A 702 -20.40 25.68 -3.84
CA LYS A 702 -21.11 26.60 -4.74
C LYS A 702 -21.75 27.78 -4.02
N ASN A 703 -21.57 27.88 -2.71
CA ASN A 703 -22.17 28.91 -1.86
C ASN A 703 -23.73 28.86 -1.88
N GLU A 704 -24.29 27.65 -1.85
CA GLU A 704 -25.73 27.37 -1.80
C GLU A 704 -26.13 26.68 -0.46
N PRO A 705 -26.02 27.38 0.69
CA PRO A 705 -26.15 26.77 2.02
C PRO A 705 -27.53 26.15 2.30
N ALA A 706 -28.61 26.69 1.71
CA ALA A 706 -29.94 26.12 1.86
C ALA A 706 -30.07 24.73 1.20
N ASN A 707 -29.49 24.56 0.02
CA ASN A 707 -29.49 23.28 -0.71
C ASN A 707 -28.57 22.28 -0.01
N ALA A 708 -27.43 22.73 0.51
CA ALA A 708 -26.52 21.90 1.29
C ALA A 708 -27.22 21.33 2.54
N ARG A 709 -27.91 22.17 3.32
CA ARG A 709 -28.68 21.73 4.49
C ARG A 709 -29.76 20.71 4.15
N GLN A 710 -30.50 20.92 3.06
CA GLN A 710 -31.52 19.96 2.62
C GLN A 710 -30.93 18.56 2.37
N CYS A 711 -29.70 18.50 1.85
CA CYS A 711 -28.97 17.24 1.68
C CYS A 711 -28.59 16.60 3.03
N TYR A 712 -28.06 17.38 3.99
CA TYR A 712 -27.65 16.86 5.30
C TYR A 712 -28.83 16.43 6.19
N ASP A 713 -29.94 17.14 6.11
CA ASP A 713 -31.17 16.80 6.83
C ASP A 713 -31.72 15.45 6.37
N ALA A 714 -31.56 15.12 5.08
CA ALA A 714 -31.99 13.87 4.47
C ALA A 714 -31.08 12.66 4.75
N LEU A 715 -29.99 12.81 5.51
CA LEU A 715 -29.13 11.71 5.94
C LEU A 715 -29.81 10.88 7.06
N ASP A 716 -29.66 9.55 7.00
CA ASP A 716 -30.27 8.59 7.92
C ASP A 716 -29.22 8.03 8.90
N ALA A 717 -29.55 7.88 10.19
CA ALA A 717 -28.58 7.44 11.22
C ALA A 717 -28.17 5.94 11.15
N GLY A 718 -28.58 5.20 10.11
CA GLY A 718 -28.59 3.72 10.11
C GLY A 718 -27.52 3.01 9.30
N THR A 719 -26.82 3.68 8.38
CA THR A 719 -26.04 3.00 7.32
C THR A 719 -24.52 3.26 7.37
N LEU A 720 -24.09 4.50 7.62
CA LEU A 720 -22.77 4.81 8.18
C LEU A 720 -22.99 5.72 9.41
N TRP A 721 -22.59 5.26 10.60
CA TRP A 721 -22.77 6.06 11.83
C TRP A 721 -22.19 7.48 11.71
N THR A 722 -21.05 7.61 11.00
CA THR A 722 -20.31 8.87 10.88
C THR A 722 -20.89 9.88 9.89
N SER A 723 -21.67 9.47 8.88
CA SER A 723 -22.17 10.40 7.85
C SER A 723 -23.22 11.36 8.39
N LYS A 724 -24.14 10.89 9.24
CA LYS A 724 -25.14 11.78 9.87
C LYS A 724 -24.48 12.78 10.83
N GLN A 725 -23.54 12.31 11.64
CA GLN A 725 -22.76 13.17 12.53
C GLN A 725 -22.02 14.25 11.73
N PHE A 726 -21.30 13.86 10.68
CA PHE A 726 -20.58 14.80 9.82
C PHE A 726 -21.52 15.81 9.16
N GLY A 727 -22.68 15.37 8.66
CA GLY A 727 -23.70 16.26 8.12
C GLY A 727 -24.21 17.29 9.14
N LEU A 728 -24.40 16.89 10.40
CA LEU A 728 -24.78 17.80 11.49
C LEU A 728 -23.67 18.80 11.82
N GLU A 729 -22.41 18.39 11.84
CA GLU A 729 -21.26 19.29 12.01
C GLU A 729 -21.19 20.33 10.88
N ARG A 730 -21.43 19.93 9.63
CA ARG A 730 -21.53 20.87 8.49
C ARG A 730 -22.70 21.83 8.65
N THR A 731 -23.89 21.34 8.99
CA THR A 731 -25.08 22.18 9.23
C THR A 731 -24.85 23.18 10.37
N LEU A 732 -24.18 22.77 11.44
CA LEU A 732 -23.78 23.65 12.54
C LEU A 732 -22.89 24.79 12.05
N ASN A 733 -21.84 24.47 11.28
CA ASN A 733 -20.94 25.46 10.71
C ASN A 733 -21.68 26.46 9.81
N ILE A 734 -22.61 25.97 8.99
CA ILE A 734 -23.46 26.83 8.15
C ILE A 734 -24.31 27.77 9.03
N HIS A 735 -24.94 27.27 10.10
CA HIS A 735 -25.75 28.10 10.99
C HIS A 735 -24.92 29.15 11.74
N ILE A 736 -23.69 28.80 12.15
CA ILE A 736 -22.77 29.75 12.78
C ILE A 736 -22.36 30.84 11.77
N GLN A 737 -22.04 30.47 10.53
CA GLN A 737 -21.68 31.41 9.47
C GLN A 737 -22.85 32.33 9.07
N ASP A 738 -24.08 31.80 9.07
CA ASP A 738 -25.31 32.55 8.81
C ASP A 738 -25.78 33.37 10.04
N GLU A 739 -25.01 33.39 11.14
CA GLU A 739 -25.36 34.01 12.44
C GLU A 739 -26.72 33.53 13.02
N ASN A 740 -27.17 32.34 12.64
CA ASN A 740 -28.44 31.74 13.08
C ASN A 740 -28.22 30.90 14.36
N ILE A 741 -27.93 31.61 15.46
CA ILE A 741 -27.63 31.02 16.77
C ILE A 741 -28.72 30.05 17.28
N PRO A 742 -30.03 30.34 17.15
CA PRO A 742 -31.08 29.41 17.61
C PRO A 742 -31.04 28.04 16.91
N GLN A 743 -30.75 28.02 15.60
CA GLN A 743 -30.61 26.77 14.86
C GLN A 743 -29.27 26.09 15.13
N ALA A 744 -28.18 26.85 15.29
CA ALA A 744 -26.89 26.30 15.72
C ALA A 744 -27.01 25.55 17.05
N ILE A 745 -27.70 26.13 18.05
CA ILE A 745 -27.99 25.47 19.32
C ILE A 745 -28.82 24.20 19.12
N ALA A 746 -29.85 24.24 18.27
CA ALA A 746 -30.69 23.06 17.99
C ALA A 746 -29.87 21.92 17.36
N THR A 747 -29.00 22.22 16.40
CA THR A 747 -28.10 21.23 15.78
C THR A 747 -27.08 20.69 16.79
N LEU A 748 -26.51 21.56 17.61
CA LEU A 748 -25.51 21.18 18.61
C LEU A 748 -26.12 20.32 19.75
N LYS A 749 -27.40 20.55 20.10
CA LYS A 749 -28.17 19.64 20.96
C LYS A 749 -28.30 18.23 20.36
N GLN A 750 -28.51 18.12 19.05
CA GLN A 750 -28.55 16.82 18.37
C GLN A 750 -27.18 16.13 18.35
N LEU A 751 -26.09 16.89 18.14
CA LEU A 751 -24.72 16.37 18.20
C LEU A 751 -24.36 15.88 19.61
N ALA A 752 -24.65 16.67 20.66
CA ALA A 752 -24.36 16.31 22.05
C ALA A 752 -25.15 15.07 22.54
N GLN A 753 -26.32 14.80 21.96
CA GLN A 753 -27.06 13.56 22.23
C GLN A 753 -26.37 12.31 21.66
N GLN A 754 -25.55 12.47 20.61
CA GLN A 754 -24.86 11.37 19.93
C GLN A 754 -23.43 11.19 20.43
N VAL A 755 -22.72 12.29 20.64
CA VAL A 755 -21.31 12.31 21.07
C VAL A 755 -21.14 13.33 22.19
N ASP A 756 -20.82 12.83 23.38
CA ASP A 756 -20.81 13.64 24.62
C ASP A 756 -19.75 14.76 24.61
N SER A 757 -18.72 14.66 23.76
CA SER A 757 -17.68 15.68 23.62
C SER A 757 -18.20 17.02 23.05
N TYR A 758 -19.42 17.08 22.49
CA TYR A 758 -20.05 18.34 22.07
C TYR A 758 -20.81 19.04 23.20
N THR A 759 -21.06 18.38 24.34
CA THR A 759 -21.77 18.95 25.49
C THR A 759 -21.10 20.22 26.03
N PRO A 760 -19.76 20.30 26.16
CA PRO A 760 -19.05 21.54 26.50
C PRO A 760 -19.36 22.70 25.56
N LEU A 761 -19.21 22.48 24.25
CA LEU A 761 -19.45 23.50 23.22
C LEU A 761 -20.90 23.97 23.23
N LEU A 762 -21.84 23.06 23.49
CA LEU A 762 -23.26 23.39 23.65
C LEU A 762 -23.50 24.32 24.84
N ALA A 763 -22.90 24.01 25.99
CA ALA A 763 -23.04 24.81 27.20
C ALA A 763 -22.45 26.22 27.01
N GLN A 764 -21.30 26.33 26.35
CA GLN A 764 -20.71 27.62 25.99
C GLN A 764 -21.63 28.43 25.06
N LEU A 765 -22.17 27.80 24.01
CA LEU A 765 -23.03 28.50 23.06
C LEU A 765 -24.36 28.96 23.70
N LEU A 766 -24.92 28.16 24.61
CA LEU A 766 -26.08 28.54 25.43
C LEU A 766 -25.75 29.69 26.38
N GLU A 767 -24.58 29.70 27.02
CA GLU A 767 -24.11 30.83 27.85
C GLU A 767 -24.06 32.12 27.03
N ILE A 768 -23.46 32.06 25.82
CA ILE A 768 -23.36 33.20 24.90
C ILE A 768 -24.75 33.69 24.45
N ASN A 769 -25.69 32.77 24.21
CA ASN A 769 -27.07 33.10 23.83
C ASN A 769 -27.94 33.60 25.01
N GLY A 770 -27.42 33.55 26.24
CA GLY A 770 -28.11 34.01 27.45
C GLY A 770 -28.97 32.95 28.15
N ASP A 771 -28.93 31.69 27.71
CA ASP A 771 -29.66 30.57 28.29
C ASP A 771 -28.89 29.94 29.47
N ILE A 772 -28.57 30.78 30.46
CA ILE A 772 -27.62 30.46 31.55
C ILE A 772 -28.05 29.23 32.36
N SER A 773 -29.34 29.04 32.64
CA SER A 773 -29.82 27.88 33.39
C SER A 773 -29.55 26.58 32.63
N GLU A 774 -29.82 26.56 31.33
CA GLU A 774 -29.66 25.36 30.51
C GLU A 774 -28.16 25.04 30.29
N ALA A 775 -27.32 26.08 30.12
CA ALA A 775 -25.87 25.92 30.07
C ALA A 775 -25.32 25.23 31.33
N GLY A 776 -25.77 25.68 32.52
CA GLY A 776 -25.37 25.09 33.80
C GLY A 776 -25.78 23.62 33.95
N ASP A 777 -26.96 23.24 33.46
CA ASP A 777 -27.43 21.86 33.48
C ASP A 777 -26.54 20.94 32.64
N TYR A 778 -26.17 21.37 31.42
CA TYR A 778 -25.28 20.59 30.54
C TYR A 778 -23.86 20.42 31.10
N TYR A 779 -23.26 21.47 31.67
CA TYR A 779 -21.97 21.33 32.36
C TYR A 779 -22.07 20.37 33.55
N SER A 780 -23.12 20.48 34.35
CA SER A 780 -23.36 19.62 35.52
C SER A 780 -23.51 18.14 35.12
N GLU A 781 -24.28 17.86 34.08
CA GLU A 781 -24.46 16.49 33.56
C GLU A 781 -23.17 15.92 32.97
N TYR A 782 -22.39 16.71 32.22
CA TYR A 782 -21.12 16.27 31.66
C TYR A 782 -20.12 15.87 32.77
N ILE A 783 -19.91 16.72 33.78
CA ILE A 783 -18.98 16.45 34.88
C ILE A 783 -19.40 15.24 35.73
N LYS A 784 -20.72 14.99 35.88
CA LYS A 784 -21.20 13.76 36.53
C LYS A 784 -20.81 12.50 35.77
N ARG A 785 -20.79 12.56 34.43
CA ARG A 785 -20.41 11.44 33.57
C ARG A 785 -18.89 11.28 33.45
N GLN A 786 -18.15 12.39 33.39
CA GLN A 786 -16.70 12.45 33.25
C GLN A 786 -16.05 13.21 34.42
N PRO A 787 -16.03 12.62 35.63
CA PRO A 787 -15.55 13.30 36.82
C PRO A 787 -14.05 13.58 36.79
N GLU A 788 -13.27 12.83 36.01
CA GLU A 788 -11.81 12.97 35.91
C GLU A 788 -11.36 14.08 34.95
N ASP A 789 -12.29 14.69 34.20
CA ASP A 789 -12.01 15.78 33.26
C ASP A 789 -11.84 17.11 34.03
N ILE A 790 -10.62 17.32 34.52
CA ILE A 790 -10.25 18.51 35.30
C ILE A 790 -10.37 19.80 34.49
N GLU A 791 -10.19 19.73 33.18
CA GLU A 791 -10.32 20.89 32.29
C GLU A 791 -11.76 21.40 32.28
N MET A 792 -12.69 20.50 31.99
CA MET A 792 -14.10 20.84 31.97
C MET A 792 -14.64 21.19 33.36
N ALA A 793 -14.12 20.57 34.42
CA ALA A 793 -14.46 20.93 35.78
C ALA A 793 -14.02 22.36 36.10
N ALA A 794 -12.80 22.75 35.68
CA ALA A 794 -12.32 24.12 35.84
C ALA A 794 -13.20 25.12 35.10
N GLU A 795 -13.56 24.82 33.85
CA GLU A 795 -14.42 25.66 33.03
C GLU A 795 -15.81 25.83 33.65
N TYR A 796 -16.43 24.75 34.13
CA TYR A 796 -17.71 24.81 34.83
C TYR A 796 -17.62 25.61 36.13
N GLY A 797 -16.53 25.45 36.89
CA GLY A 797 -16.27 26.27 38.08
C GLY A 797 -16.18 27.76 37.75
N GLN A 798 -15.51 28.12 36.65
CA GLN A 798 -15.44 29.51 36.18
C GLN A 798 -16.79 30.03 35.69
N PHE A 799 -17.55 29.22 34.95
CA PHE A 799 -18.94 29.53 34.56
C PHE A 799 -19.80 29.89 35.78
N LEU A 800 -19.76 29.06 36.82
CA LEU A 800 -20.50 29.30 38.06
C LEU A 800 -20.07 30.60 38.75
N LEU A 801 -18.77 30.93 38.73
CA LEU A 801 -18.26 32.20 39.26
C LEU A 801 -18.77 33.41 38.45
N ARG A 802 -18.75 33.34 37.11
CA ARG A 802 -19.24 34.41 36.23
C ARG A 802 -20.72 34.72 36.50
N HIS A 803 -21.51 33.70 36.83
CA HIS A 803 -22.96 33.82 37.11
C HIS A 803 -23.31 33.84 38.60
N HIS A 804 -22.34 34.17 39.47
CA HIS A 804 -22.53 34.37 40.92
C HIS A 804 -22.97 33.14 41.74
N ALA A 805 -22.84 31.93 41.19
CA ALA A 805 -23.14 30.66 41.85
C ALA A 805 -21.94 30.12 42.66
N HIS A 806 -21.51 30.90 43.65
CA HIS A 806 -20.27 30.65 44.40
C HIS A 806 -20.24 29.31 45.14
N GLU A 807 -21.36 28.87 45.75
CA GLU A 807 -21.43 27.57 46.43
C GLU A 807 -21.22 26.39 45.47
N GLY A 808 -21.71 26.51 44.24
CA GLY A 808 -21.48 25.53 43.19
C GLY A 808 -20.01 25.50 42.75
N ALA A 809 -19.40 26.68 42.55
CA ALA A 809 -17.98 26.77 42.21
C ALA A 809 -17.07 26.19 43.30
N GLU A 810 -17.42 26.36 44.59
CA GLU A 810 -16.72 25.73 45.71
C GLU A 810 -16.85 24.19 45.70
N ALA A 811 -18.04 23.68 45.37
CA ALA A 811 -18.26 22.24 45.25
C ALA A 811 -17.41 21.63 44.12
N ILE A 812 -17.33 22.31 42.96
CA ILE A 812 -16.49 21.90 41.84
C ILE A 812 -15.00 21.99 42.18
N LEU A 813 -14.56 23.06 42.86
CA LEU A 813 -13.18 23.14 43.35
C LEU A 813 -12.85 21.99 44.32
N GLY A 814 -13.78 21.65 45.22
CA GLY A 814 -13.62 20.51 46.13
C GLY A 814 -13.48 19.18 45.39
N HIS A 815 -14.27 18.99 44.34
CA HIS A 815 -14.16 17.84 43.44
C HIS A 815 -12.80 17.78 42.74
N MET A 816 -12.36 18.90 42.13
CA MET A 816 -11.05 18.99 41.47
C MET A 816 -9.88 18.74 42.42
N LYS A 817 -9.94 19.23 43.67
CA LYS A 817 -8.90 18.99 44.68
C LYS A 817 -8.78 17.54 45.11
N ASN A 818 -9.87 16.79 45.10
CA ASN A 818 -9.84 15.36 45.43
C ASN A 818 -9.15 14.53 44.35
N ILE A 819 -9.18 14.98 43.10
CA ILE A 819 -8.66 14.26 41.94
C ILE A 819 -7.25 14.75 41.59
N ALA A 820 -7.06 16.07 41.48
CA ALA A 820 -5.83 16.71 41.04
C ALA A 820 -5.53 17.98 41.87
N PRO A 821 -5.09 17.84 43.14
CA PRO A 821 -4.91 18.96 44.08
C PRO A 821 -3.79 19.94 43.70
N HIS A 822 -2.84 19.52 42.86
CA HIS A 822 -1.70 20.33 42.43
C HIS A 822 -1.78 20.72 40.95
N ASP A 823 -2.90 20.44 40.26
CA ASP A 823 -3.11 20.89 38.88
C ASP A 823 -3.26 22.41 38.83
N ALA A 824 -2.64 23.04 37.84
CA ALA A 824 -2.61 24.49 37.69
C ALA A 824 -4.02 25.10 37.57
N ARG A 825 -4.97 24.39 36.96
CA ARG A 825 -6.36 24.84 36.79
C ARG A 825 -7.14 24.78 38.10
N THR A 826 -6.88 23.77 38.94
CA THR A 826 -7.43 23.66 40.30
C THR A 826 -6.96 24.84 41.16
N LEU A 827 -5.68 25.18 41.08
CA LEU A 827 -5.10 26.31 41.81
C LEU A 827 -5.62 27.65 41.29
N ALA A 828 -5.78 27.81 39.98
CA ALA A 828 -6.34 29.02 39.38
C ALA A 828 -7.80 29.26 39.80
N LEU A 829 -8.64 28.21 39.81
CA LEU A 829 -10.02 28.32 40.28
C LEU A 829 -10.09 28.65 41.79
N GLU A 830 -9.19 28.08 42.60
CA GLU A 830 -9.05 28.40 44.02
C GLU A 830 -8.69 29.88 44.25
N GLN A 831 -7.75 30.40 43.46
CA GLN A 831 -7.37 31.80 43.51
C GLN A 831 -8.54 32.72 43.10
N ALA A 832 -9.25 32.40 42.01
CA ALA A 832 -10.41 33.16 41.55
C ALA A 832 -11.54 33.22 42.59
N LEU A 833 -11.78 32.10 43.31
CA LEU A 833 -12.71 32.03 44.44
C LEU A 833 -12.26 32.88 45.64
N CYS A 834 -10.96 32.90 45.95
CA CYS A 834 -10.41 33.74 47.02
C CYS A 834 -10.51 35.24 46.69
N GLU A 835 -10.28 35.62 45.44
CA GLU A 835 -10.36 37.01 44.97
C GLU A 835 -11.81 37.53 44.95
N THR A 836 -12.77 36.71 44.50
CA THR A 836 -14.20 37.06 44.54
C THR A 836 -14.75 37.16 45.97
N LYS A 837 -14.30 36.30 46.89
CA LYS A 837 -14.60 36.44 48.33
C LYS A 837 -14.03 37.74 48.91
N SER A 838 -12.80 38.09 48.58
CA SER A 838 -12.16 39.33 49.05
C SER A 838 -12.84 40.60 48.52
N ARG A 839 -13.35 40.58 47.28
CA ARG A 839 -14.16 41.68 46.71
C ARG A 839 -15.56 41.81 47.35
N ARG A 840 -16.20 40.70 47.74
CA ARG A 840 -17.47 40.73 48.50
C ARG A 840 -17.30 41.34 49.89
N ILE A 841 -16.21 41.02 50.59
CA ILE A 841 -15.91 41.55 51.94
C ILE A 841 -15.64 43.07 51.90
N ASN A 842 -15.16 43.60 50.77
CA ASN A 842 -14.91 45.04 50.57
C ASN A 842 -16.09 45.82 49.94
N SER A 843 -17.21 45.16 49.59
CA SER A 843 -18.40 45.80 48.98
C SER A 843 -19.68 45.70 49.83
N THR A 844 -19.61 45.01 50.97
CA THR A 844 -20.52 45.17 52.12
C THR A 844 -19.96 46.18 53.10
#